data_AF-A0A1C0SIH9-F1
#
_entry.id   AF-A0A1C0SIH9-F1
#
_cell.length_a   1.000
_cell.length_b   1.000
_cell.length_c   1.000
_cell.angle_alpha   90.00
_cell.angle_beta   90.00
_cell.angle_gamma   90.00
#
_symmetry.space_group_name_H-M   'P 1'
#
loop_
_entity.id
_entity.type
_entity.pdbx_description
1 polymer ?
#
loop_
_entity_poly.entity_id
_entity_poly.type
_entity_poly.pdbx_seq_one_letter_code
_entity_poly.pdbx_strand_id
1 'polypeptide(L)'
;MAASGSTPDGKPFFFSDRGVPGLRLLVQSSKAAWIIRYGAKSTSKTLGYHFPGDHIRSITIKQARDLAQEVQRLVQNREEGKIDGVIAAFHEQRKGKKSVAKAVDEAKPVATTWTLKECFEQTIQDKRSQDHTNPISDAQEKDMRVTMGRSAFAKLMSTPAVLISQGDIESVRDTVKQEQEQAGNSGISPSNKVINHTRAVLDYCASRYSGPSGLGRVQPWWRMLATLYKTPKKKRKPHLEDIVRTLMLAEEYLDKPLPGRAIKAAGVKPGTLAGLWWIILTCQRSDAGLSLLPYNVGPDLGPDLASPVKGWQLAAWDEGTMKAGESFVLPVPARSWGFIQQLRSKNRHHASDHWVFPSEKDAEKHATVSGIYRILYRLAGRDALIQIPKQIGDETKKRDRKASIRTERKDLLAEAGIEWWSMHDVRRTLGEVLKQKGIPGGTSAILAHEVQESEALTATASEQRRADFLRQRTAKITRMAYDSESQFIELKREAMEIWTNAVLDCYEELTGKSAARRSVEAERALLLAIYQDATSLQDAKKHALIELEKKRHESVDALKKEEAMLLALMQSSTDLAKIRQVKAWVEESRQITEQYRTSPANELSRLSREYKSLSMIMVGGLRSNGASKIDLPTDAPEYEVLRTRFLLSEIDYETFKREVEQRWRIDFSLMSDRIVLPKTSE
;
A
#
# COMPACT_ATOMS: atom_id res chain seq x y z
N MET A 1 -19.43 2.63 83.37
CA MET A 1 -18.20 1.85 83.05
C MET A 1 -17.00 2.77 82.98
N ALA A 2 -16.74 3.50 81.88
CA ALA A 2 -15.54 4.35 81.79
C ALA A 2 -15.53 5.50 82.83
N ALA A 3 -16.65 6.19 83.02
CA ALA A 3 -16.77 7.26 84.02
C ALA A 3 -16.68 6.77 85.48
N SER A 4 -17.05 5.51 85.74
CA SER A 4 -17.04 4.92 87.08
C SER A 4 -15.70 4.24 87.42
N GLY A 5 -14.72 4.24 86.50
CA GLY A 5 -13.40 3.61 86.66
C GLY A 5 -13.40 2.09 86.85
N SER A 6 -14.59 1.49 86.92
CA SER A 6 -14.85 0.10 87.27
C SER A 6 -15.39 -0.64 86.04
N THR A 7 -14.68 -1.69 85.63
CA THR A 7 -15.21 -2.74 84.76
C THR A 7 -15.51 -3.96 85.64
N PRO A 8 -16.63 -4.69 85.42
CA PRO A 8 -17.07 -5.78 86.29
C PRO A 8 -15.99 -6.80 86.68
N ASP A 9 -15.03 -7.08 85.77
CA ASP A 9 -13.99 -8.11 85.96
C ASP A 9 -12.54 -7.60 85.75
N GLY A 10 -12.31 -6.28 85.68
CA GLY A 10 -11.00 -5.69 85.32
C GLY A 10 -10.55 -5.93 83.86
N LYS A 11 -11.32 -6.71 83.10
CA LYS A 11 -11.08 -7.04 81.68
C LYS A 11 -11.62 -5.94 80.74
N PRO A 12 -11.09 -5.86 79.50
CA PRO A 12 -11.62 -4.96 78.47
C PRO A 12 -12.98 -5.45 77.95
N PHE A 13 -13.94 -4.53 77.83
CA PHE A 13 -15.25 -4.78 77.23
C PHE A 13 -15.32 -4.22 75.82
N PHE A 14 -15.91 -4.99 74.89
CA PHE A 14 -16.05 -4.61 73.49
C PHE A 14 -17.54 -4.50 73.11
N PHE A 15 -17.96 -3.33 72.65
CA PHE A 15 -19.28 -3.13 72.06
C PHE A 15 -19.13 -2.99 70.55
N SER A 16 -19.64 -3.94 69.78
CA SER A 16 -19.58 -3.85 68.32
C SER A 16 -20.73 -2.99 67.80
N ASP A 17 -20.44 -2.06 66.90
CA ASP A 17 -21.47 -1.27 66.23
C ASP A 17 -22.21 -2.16 65.21
N ARG A 18 -23.54 -2.09 65.19
CA ARG A 18 -24.37 -2.87 64.26
C ARG A 18 -24.42 -2.27 62.85
N GLY A 19 -24.13 -0.98 62.70
CA GLY A 19 -24.27 -0.24 61.45
C GLY A 19 -23.00 -0.19 60.59
N VAL A 20 -21.82 -0.32 61.19
CA VAL A 20 -20.54 -0.32 60.46
C VAL A 20 -19.72 -1.56 60.81
N PRO A 21 -19.48 -2.49 59.86
CA PRO A 21 -18.73 -3.72 60.12
C PRO A 21 -17.35 -3.46 60.73
N GLY A 22 -16.96 -4.21 61.77
CA GLY A 22 -15.61 -4.09 62.35
C GLY A 22 -15.37 -2.86 63.24
N LEU A 23 -16.30 -1.90 63.34
CA LEU A 23 -16.24 -0.80 64.32
C LEU A 23 -16.65 -1.30 65.71
N ARG A 24 -15.84 -1.00 66.73
CA ARG A 24 -16.07 -1.38 68.12
C ARG A 24 -15.74 -0.24 69.08
N LEU A 25 -16.46 -0.17 70.20
CA LEU A 25 -16.09 0.63 71.35
C LEU A 25 -15.38 -0.28 72.37
N LEU A 26 -14.10 -0.03 72.60
CA LEU A 26 -13.28 -0.66 73.63
C LEU A 26 -13.39 0.15 74.92
N VAL A 27 -13.92 -0.46 75.98
CA VAL A 27 -14.01 0.14 77.31
C VAL A 27 -13.07 -0.61 78.25
N GLN A 28 -12.07 0.08 78.77
CA GLN A 28 -11.10 -0.47 79.72
C GLN A 28 -10.76 0.58 80.77
N SER A 29 -11.02 0.25 82.04
CA SER A 29 -10.80 1.16 83.18
C SER A 29 -11.45 2.54 82.91
N SER A 30 -10.70 3.63 83.08
CA SER A 30 -11.15 5.02 82.91
C SER A 30 -11.21 5.52 81.46
N LYS A 31 -11.17 4.63 80.46
CA LYS A 31 -11.14 5.01 79.04
C LYS A 31 -12.16 4.25 78.20
N ALA A 32 -12.78 4.95 77.25
CA ALA A 32 -13.58 4.36 76.18
C ALA A 32 -13.06 4.84 74.83
N ALA A 33 -12.62 3.93 73.97
CA ALA A 33 -11.99 4.22 72.68
C ALA A 33 -12.72 3.53 71.53
N TRP A 34 -12.98 4.26 70.46
CA TRP A 34 -13.48 3.70 69.20
C TRP A 34 -12.31 3.08 68.43
N ILE A 35 -12.44 1.81 68.08
CA ILE A 35 -11.47 1.05 67.31
C ILE A 35 -12.14 0.44 66.08
N ILE A 36 -11.42 0.36 64.96
CA ILE A 36 -11.86 -0.40 63.78
C ILE A 36 -10.92 -1.56 63.52
N ARG A 37 -11.50 -2.73 63.27
CA ARG A 37 -10.79 -3.94 62.83
C ARG A 37 -10.99 -4.12 61.33
N TYR A 38 -9.88 -4.27 60.60
CA TYR A 38 -9.87 -4.45 59.15
C TYR A 38 -8.77 -5.43 58.71
N GLY A 39 -8.92 -5.98 57.49
CA GLY A 39 -7.97 -6.92 56.87
C GLY A 39 -8.05 -8.36 57.40
N ALA A 40 -7.48 -9.30 56.62
CA ALA A 40 -7.46 -10.74 56.95
C ALA A 40 -6.66 -11.06 58.23
N LYS A 41 -5.63 -10.25 58.53
CA LYS A 41 -4.79 -10.38 59.74
C LYS A 41 -5.39 -9.72 60.99
N SER A 42 -6.64 -9.27 60.93
CA SER A 42 -7.36 -8.73 62.10
C SER A 42 -6.68 -7.50 62.74
N THR A 43 -6.07 -6.67 61.92
CA THR A 43 -5.42 -5.42 62.33
C THR A 43 -6.47 -4.47 62.91
N SER A 44 -6.17 -3.86 64.06
CA SER A 44 -7.05 -2.88 64.69
C SER A 44 -6.38 -1.51 64.80
N LYS A 45 -7.11 -0.43 64.50
CA LYS A 45 -6.66 0.94 64.72
C LYS A 45 -7.65 1.73 65.57
N THR A 46 -7.13 2.58 66.43
CA THR A 46 -7.92 3.47 67.28
C THR A 46 -8.27 4.74 66.53
N LEU A 47 -9.58 4.97 66.34
CA LEU A 47 -10.10 6.15 65.66
C LEU A 47 -10.16 7.37 66.57
N GLY A 48 -10.40 7.18 67.87
CA GLY A 48 -10.49 8.27 68.86
C GLY A 48 -11.15 7.82 70.15
N TYR A 49 -11.32 8.74 71.10
CA TYR A 49 -11.87 8.45 72.42
C TYR A 49 -13.31 8.95 72.55
N HIS A 50 -14.17 8.11 73.11
CA HIS A 50 -15.50 8.52 73.56
C HIS A 50 -15.43 9.10 75.00
N PHE A 51 -14.52 8.58 75.83
CA PHE A 51 -14.29 9.04 77.19
C PHE A 51 -12.79 8.96 77.55
N PRO A 52 -12.21 9.96 78.23
CA PRO A 52 -12.87 11.18 78.75
C PRO A 52 -13.14 12.21 77.64
N GLY A 53 -14.24 12.97 77.78
CA GLY A 53 -14.77 13.83 76.70
C GLY A 53 -13.88 15.04 76.36
N ASP A 54 -13.00 15.42 77.28
CA ASP A 54 -12.00 16.49 77.18
C ASP A 54 -10.72 16.08 76.44
N HIS A 55 -10.53 14.78 76.18
CA HIS A 55 -9.35 14.25 75.49
C HIS A 55 -9.14 14.93 74.12
N ILE A 56 -7.88 15.17 73.73
CA ILE A 56 -7.55 15.85 72.46
C ILE A 56 -8.11 15.12 71.23
N ARG A 57 -8.14 13.79 71.30
CA ARG A 57 -8.74 12.88 70.31
C ARG A 57 -10.20 12.48 70.61
N SER A 58 -10.96 13.30 71.34
CA SER A 58 -12.37 12.98 71.59
C SER A 58 -13.20 13.08 70.31
N ILE A 59 -14.11 12.10 70.12
CA ILE A 59 -14.98 11.98 68.94
C ILE A 59 -16.38 11.50 69.31
N THR A 60 -17.36 11.96 68.54
CA THR A 60 -18.75 11.50 68.61
C THR A 60 -18.93 10.16 67.89
N ILE A 61 -20.03 9.45 68.18
CA ILE A 61 -20.37 8.19 67.50
C ILE A 61 -20.54 8.37 65.98
N LYS A 62 -21.10 9.50 65.54
CA LYS A 62 -21.25 9.82 64.11
C LYS A 62 -19.89 9.92 63.43
N GLN A 63 -18.97 10.68 64.03
CA GLN A 63 -17.60 10.82 63.53
C GLN A 63 -16.83 9.50 63.53
N ALA A 64 -17.05 8.65 64.54
CA ALA A 64 -16.46 7.32 64.58
C ALA A 64 -16.96 6.43 63.44
N ARG A 65 -18.26 6.48 63.11
CA ARG A 65 -18.86 5.77 61.98
C ARG A 65 -18.35 6.29 60.63
N ASP A 66 -18.29 7.61 60.46
CA ASP A 66 -17.80 8.25 59.23
C ASP A 66 -16.32 7.90 58.98
N LEU A 67 -15.47 7.98 60.01
CA LEU A 67 -14.06 7.57 59.93
C LEU A 67 -13.93 6.06 59.63
N ALA A 68 -14.75 5.23 60.27
CA ALA A 68 -14.73 3.80 60.07
C ALA A 68 -15.05 3.40 58.63
N GLN A 69 -16.07 4.02 58.02
CA GLN A 69 -16.43 3.79 56.63
C GLN A 69 -15.30 4.22 55.67
N GLU A 70 -14.65 5.35 55.95
CA GLU A 70 -13.53 5.81 55.13
C GLU A 70 -12.31 4.88 55.24
N VAL A 71 -11.99 4.38 56.44
CA VAL A 71 -10.92 3.39 56.62
C VAL A 71 -11.23 2.11 55.85
N GLN A 72 -12.48 1.64 55.84
CA GLN A 72 -12.86 0.48 55.01
C GLN A 72 -12.69 0.75 53.52
N ARG A 73 -13.03 1.96 53.05
CA ARG A 73 -12.84 2.38 51.65
C ARG A 73 -11.37 2.38 51.26
N LEU A 74 -10.49 2.89 52.12
CA LEU A 74 -9.03 2.88 51.90
C LEU A 74 -8.48 1.46 51.84
N VAL A 75 -8.96 0.55 52.69
CA VAL A 75 -8.58 -0.88 52.67
C VAL A 75 -9.04 -1.55 51.37
N GLN A 76 -10.28 -1.30 50.93
CA GLN A 76 -10.80 -1.82 49.65
C GLN A 76 -9.97 -1.34 48.45
N ASN A 77 -9.51 -0.08 48.49
CA ASN A 77 -8.65 0.50 47.46
C ASN A 77 -7.16 0.12 47.58
N ARG A 78 -6.79 -0.74 48.53
CA ARG A 78 -5.40 -1.15 48.83
C ARG A 78 -4.48 0.02 49.24
N GLU A 79 -5.04 1.04 49.89
CA GLU A 79 -4.33 2.25 50.33
C GLU A 79 -4.12 2.28 51.86
N GLU A 80 -3.84 1.13 52.48
CA GLU A 80 -3.75 0.98 53.95
C GLU A 80 -2.73 1.94 54.60
N GLY A 81 -1.67 2.31 53.88
CA GLY A 81 -0.66 3.27 54.34
C GLY A 81 -1.18 4.71 54.56
N LYS A 82 -2.36 5.06 54.03
CA LYS A 82 -2.96 6.39 54.19
C LYS A 82 -3.87 6.51 55.43
N ILE A 83 -4.20 5.40 56.08
CA ILE A 83 -5.15 5.35 57.21
C ILE A 83 -4.68 6.25 58.36
N ASP A 84 -3.40 6.15 58.74
CA ASP A 84 -2.86 6.93 59.85
C ASP A 84 -2.83 8.44 59.54
N GLY A 85 -2.59 8.82 58.27
CA GLY A 85 -2.63 10.21 57.82
C GLY A 85 -4.03 10.82 57.86
N VAL A 86 -5.05 10.08 57.42
CA VAL A 86 -6.46 10.52 57.49
C VAL A 86 -6.93 10.66 58.93
N ILE A 87 -6.57 9.72 59.82
CA ILE A 87 -6.89 9.81 61.25
C ILE A 87 -6.19 11.02 61.89
N ALA A 88 -4.92 11.26 61.58
CA ALA A 88 -4.17 12.40 62.08
C ALA A 88 -4.81 13.73 61.63
N ALA A 89 -5.03 13.92 60.33
CA ALA A 89 -5.65 15.11 59.76
C ALA A 89 -7.04 15.38 60.37
N PHE A 90 -7.82 14.33 60.64
CA PHE A 90 -9.12 14.46 61.29
C PHE A 90 -9.03 15.04 62.71
N HIS A 91 -8.00 14.68 63.48
CA HIS A 91 -7.84 15.16 64.85
C HIS A 91 -7.17 16.54 64.95
N GLU A 92 -6.45 16.96 63.91
CA GLU A 92 -5.87 18.31 63.80
C GLU A 92 -6.93 19.39 63.56
N GLN A 93 -8.13 19.01 63.11
CA GLN A 93 -9.25 19.92 62.95
C GLN A 93 -9.80 20.43 64.30
N ARG A 94 -10.16 21.72 64.36
CA ARG A 94 -10.70 22.37 65.58
C ARG A 94 -11.84 21.55 66.19
N LYS A 95 -11.83 21.36 67.52
CA LYS A 95 -12.68 20.44 68.32
C LYS A 95 -14.21 20.46 68.07
N GLY A 96 -14.76 21.41 67.31
CA GLY A 96 -16.19 21.47 66.93
C GLY A 96 -16.50 21.46 65.43
N LYS A 97 -15.49 21.40 64.54
CA LYS A 97 -15.64 21.39 63.07
C LYS A 97 -14.96 20.18 62.40
N LYS A 98 -14.77 19.08 63.14
CA LYS A 98 -14.13 17.87 62.61
C LYS A 98 -15.03 17.20 61.55
N SER A 99 -14.55 17.17 60.31
CA SER A 99 -15.19 16.59 59.12
C SER A 99 -14.24 15.58 58.47
N VAL A 100 -14.74 14.36 58.26
CA VAL A 100 -13.97 13.28 57.61
C VAL A 100 -13.66 13.64 56.17
N ALA A 101 -14.60 14.23 55.43
CA ALA A 101 -14.38 14.66 54.05
C ALA A 101 -13.22 15.68 53.94
N LYS A 102 -13.18 16.65 54.86
CA LYS A 102 -12.09 17.64 54.90
C LYS A 102 -10.75 17.00 55.29
N ALA A 103 -10.77 16.02 56.20
CA ALA A 103 -9.56 15.30 56.62
C ALA A 103 -8.98 14.45 55.49
N VAL A 104 -9.83 13.83 54.68
CA VAL A 104 -9.41 13.08 53.48
C VAL A 104 -8.80 14.01 52.44
N ASP A 105 -9.36 15.21 52.25
CA ASP A 105 -8.79 16.22 51.34
C ASP A 105 -7.46 16.79 51.86
N GLU A 106 -7.33 17.05 53.16
CA GLU A 106 -6.10 17.54 53.81
C GLU A 106 -5.01 16.47 53.88
N ALA A 107 -5.38 15.19 53.98
CA ALA A 107 -4.45 14.07 53.96
C ALA A 107 -3.95 13.71 52.56
N LYS A 108 -4.46 14.34 51.49
CA LYS A 108 -3.88 14.20 50.17
C LYS A 108 -2.48 14.82 50.21
N PRO A 109 -1.43 14.06 49.84
CA PRO A 109 -0.09 14.64 49.74
C PRO A 109 -0.13 15.81 48.75
N VAL A 110 0.18 17.01 49.24
CA VAL A 110 0.44 18.17 48.36
C VAL A 110 1.80 17.93 47.74
N ALA A 111 1.82 17.12 46.68
CA ALA A 111 3.02 16.90 45.90
C ALA A 111 3.29 18.19 45.11
N THR A 112 4.36 18.91 45.47
CA THR A 112 4.87 20.09 44.74
C THR A 112 5.63 19.70 43.45
N THR A 113 5.47 18.46 43.00
CA THR A 113 6.12 17.88 41.84
C THR A 113 5.29 18.12 40.59
N TRP A 114 5.90 17.99 39.42
CA TRP A 114 5.21 18.16 38.15
C TRP A 114 3.95 17.30 38.03
N THR A 115 2.92 17.92 37.47
CA THR A 115 1.72 17.29 36.95
C THR A 115 2.03 16.43 35.74
N LEU A 116 1.12 15.51 35.39
CA LEU A 116 1.25 14.74 34.16
C LEU A 116 1.31 15.64 32.92
N LYS A 117 0.60 16.78 32.92
CA LYS A 117 0.67 17.76 31.85
C LYS A 117 2.06 18.35 31.71
N GLU A 118 2.68 18.78 32.80
CA GLU A 118 4.04 19.33 32.79
C GLU A 118 5.05 18.29 32.33
N CYS A 119 4.94 17.04 32.82
CA CYS A 119 5.73 15.92 32.32
C CYS A 119 5.57 15.70 30.80
N PHE A 120 4.33 15.76 30.31
CA PHE A 120 4.03 15.60 28.90
C PHE A 120 4.61 16.73 28.05
N GLU A 121 4.36 18.00 28.40
CA GLU A 121 4.84 19.15 27.64
C GLU A 121 6.38 19.21 27.64
N GLN A 122 7.03 18.93 28.78
CA GLN A 122 8.50 18.87 28.82
C GLN A 122 9.03 17.75 27.93
N THR A 123 8.40 16.57 27.95
CA THR A 123 8.78 15.44 27.07
C THR A 123 8.68 15.82 25.60
N ILE A 124 7.61 16.53 25.21
CA ILE A 124 7.45 17.00 23.83
C ILE A 124 8.49 18.06 23.49
N GLN A 125 8.71 19.05 24.37
CA GLN A 125 9.66 20.13 24.18
C GLN A 125 11.07 19.59 23.94
N ASP A 126 11.55 18.68 24.78
CA ASP A 126 12.91 18.16 24.62
C ASP A 126 13.04 17.26 23.40
N LYS A 127 12.07 16.36 23.17
CA LYS A 127 12.11 15.45 22.02
C LYS A 127 11.88 16.17 20.70
N ARG A 128 11.40 17.41 20.71
CA ARG A 128 11.33 18.30 19.55
C ARG A 128 12.67 18.96 19.23
N SER A 129 13.56 19.06 20.20
CA SER A 129 14.85 19.71 20.00
C SER A 129 15.64 18.97 18.93
N GLN A 130 16.28 19.72 18.02
CA GLN A 130 17.16 19.16 16.99
C GLN A 130 18.38 18.48 17.62
N ASP A 131 18.75 18.88 18.84
CA ASP A 131 19.88 18.31 19.59
C ASP A 131 19.52 16.99 20.31
N HIS A 132 18.26 16.57 20.28
CA HIS A 132 17.86 15.31 20.90
C HIS A 132 18.30 14.13 20.03
N THR A 133 18.85 13.07 20.66
CA THR A 133 19.37 11.89 19.95
C THR A 133 18.34 11.20 19.03
N ASN A 134 17.06 11.32 19.35
CA ASN A 134 15.95 10.76 18.57
C ASN A 134 14.78 11.75 18.54
N PRO A 135 14.80 12.77 17.67
CA PRO A 135 13.76 13.79 17.67
C PRO A 135 12.44 13.21 17.16
N ILE A 136 11.32 13.63 17.76
CA ILE A 136 9.99 13.21 17.33
C ILE A 136 9.51 14.07 16.15
N SER A 137 8.80 13.45 15.21
CA SER A 137 8.20 14.18 14.08
C SER A 137 6.90 14.91 14.47
N ASP A 138 6.50 15.90 13.65
CA ASP A 138 5.20 16.60 13.79
C ASP A 138 4.02 15.63 13.90
N ALA A 139 4.07 14.54 13.13
CA ALA A 139 3.02 13.52 13.13
C ALA A 139 2.98 12.74 14.45
N GLN A 140 4.14 12.43 15.04
CA GLN A 140 4.23 11.75 16.32
C GLN A 140 3.75 12.64 17.46
N GLU A 141 4.16 13.91 17.51
CA GLU A 141 3.64 14.84 18.51
C GLU A 141 2.13 14.99 18.39
N LYS A 142 1.62 15.19 17.17
CA LYS A 142 0.18 15.31 16.95
C LYS A 142 -0.56 14.07 17.46
N ASP A 143 -0.02 12.87 17.25
CA ASP A 143 -0.61 11.63 17.76
C ASP A 143 -0.61 11.56 19.29
N MET A 144 0.51 11.94 19.92
CA MET A 144 0.62 12.01 21.38
C MET A 144 -0.35 13.04 21.96
N ARG A 145 -0.41 14.25 21.39
CA ARG A 145 -1.36 15.30 21.80
C ARG A 145 -2.81 14.89 21.63
N VAL A 146 -3.17 14.25 20.52
CA VAL A 146 -4.53 13.73 20.30
C VAL A 146 -4.89 12.67 21.34
N THR A 147 -3.92 11.85 21.77
CA THR A 147 -4.17 10.79 22.76
C THR A 147 -4.26 11.35 24.17
N MET A 148 -3.29 12.15 24.60
CA MET A 148 -3.22 12.75 25.93
C MET A 148 -4.24 13.89 26.13
N GLY A 149 -4.74 14.48 25.04
CA GLY A 149 -5.77 15.51 25.05
C GLY A 149 -7.22 14.99 25.05
N ARG A 150 -7.43 13.68 25.18
CA ARG A 150 -8.79 13.11 25.28
C ARG A 150 -9.46 13.55 26.58
N SER A 151 -10.78 13.69 26.57
CA SER A 151 -11.61 14.02 27.73
C SER A 151 -11.33 13.11 28.94
N ALA A 152 -11.12 11.82 28.70
CA ALA A 152 -10.78 10.85 29.74
C ALA A 152 -9.50 11.20 30.53
N PHE A 153 -8.55 11.91 29.92
CA PHE A 153 -7.32 12.36 30.58
C PHE A 153 -7.49 13.65 31.39
N ALA A 154 -8.59 14.40 31.24
CA ALA A 154 -8.70 15.77 31.73
C ALA A 154 -8.36 15.93 33.22
N LYS A 155 -8.84 15.00 34.07
CA LYS A 155 -8.53 14.99 35.52
C LYS A 155 -7.08 14.60 35.81
N LEU A 156 -6.53 13.65 35.08
CA LEU A 156 -5.16 13.16 35.32
C LEU A 156 -4.10 14.15 34.86
N MET A 157 -4.39 14.95 33.82
CA MET A 157 -3.44 15.94 33.31
C MET A 157 -3.08 17.00 34.36
N SER A 158 -3.99 17.35 35.27
CA SER A 158 -3.72 18.28 36.39
C SER A 158 -3.26 17.58 37.67
N THR A 159 -3.14 16.25 37.68
CA THR A 159 -2.71 15.50 38.86
C THR A 159 -1.17 15.39 38.87
N PRO A 160 -0.50 15.61 40.01
CA PRO A 160 0.94 15.35 40.15
C PRO A 160 1.30 13.93 39.69
N ALA A 161 2.33 13.78 38.85
CA ALA A 161 2.67 12.51 38.22
C ALA A 161 2.96 11.39 39.23
N VAL A 162 3.55 11.75 40.38
CA VAL A 162 3.84 10.85 41.52
C VAL A 162 2.58 10.24 42.16
N LEU A 163 1.42 10.89 42.01
CA LEU A 163 0.15 10.46 42.61
C LEU A 163 -0.72 9.64 41.66
N ILE A 164 -0.34 9.53 40.40
CA ILE A 164 -1.06 8.73 39.42
C ILE A 164 -0.78 7.26 39.70
N SER A 165 -1.85 6.47 39.71
CA SER A 165 -1.80 5.03 39.92
C SER A 165 -1.97 4.25 38.61
N GLN A 166 -1.68 2.96 38.69
CA GLN A 166 -1.98 2.03 37.60
C GLN A 166 -3.47 2.02 37.24
N GLY A 167 -4.35 2.01 38.24
CA GLY A 167 -5.81 1.97 38.04
C GLY A 167 -6.34 3.22 37.32
N ASP A 168 -5.74 4.38 37.56
CA ASP A 168 -6.13 5.62 36.87
C ASP A 168 -5.91 5.52 35.35
N ILE A 169 -4.73 5.01 34.94
CA ILE A 169 -4.39 4.88 33.51
C ILE A 169 -5.18 3.75 32.84
N GLU A 170 -5.41 2.65 33.55
CA GLU A 170 -6.25 1.55 33.07
C GLU A 170 -7.71 2.00 32.88
N SER A 171 -8.23 2.82 33.80
CA SER A 171 -9.55 3.43 33.64
C SER A 171 -9.62 4.33 32.40
N VAL A 172 -8.61 5.17 32.14
CA VAL A 172 -8.57 5.98 30.91
C VAL A 172 -8.52 5.10 29.66
N ARG A 173 -7.69 4.05 29.65
CA ARG A 173 -7.61 3.09 28.54
C ARG A 173 -8.98 2.50 28.23
N ASP A 174 -9.70 2.04 29.25
CA ASP A 174 -10.98 1.36 29.09
C ASP A 174 -12.10 2.31 28.68
N THR A 175 -12.13 3.53 29.24
CA THR A 175 -13.03 4.61 28.79
C THR A 175 -12.80 4.95 27.32
N VAL A 176 -11.54 5.16 26.90
CA VAL A 176 -11.21 5.47 25.50
C VAL A 176 -11.65 4.34 24.56
N LYS A 177 -11.50 3.08 24.98
CA LYS A 177 -11.99 1.95 24.19
C LYS A 177 -13.52 2.02 24.02
N GLN A 178 -14.24 2.19 25.13
CA GLN A 178 -15.71 2.25 25.13
C GLN A 178 -16.24 3.41 24.27
N GLU A 179 -15.67 4.61 24.42
CA GLU A 179 -16.05 5.78 23.61
C GLU A 179 -15.87 5.54 22.10
N GLN A 180 -14.79 4.85 21.71
CA GLN A 180 -14.53 4.55 20.30
C GLN A 180 -15.45 3.46 19.76
N GLU A 181 -15.77 2.44 20.57
CA GLU A 181 -16.72 1.38 20.21
C GLU A 181 -18.14 1.93 20.07
N GLN A 182 -18.55 2.83 20.97
CA GLN A 182 -19.83 3.57 20.87
C GLN A 182 -19.88 4.44 19.60
N ALA A 183 -18.75 5.00 19.17
CA ALA A 183 -18.63 5.74 17.92
C ALA A 183 -18.55 4.83 16.66
N GLY A 184 -18.74 3.51 16.80
CA GLY A 184 -18.68 2.54 15.69
C GLY A 184 -17.27 2.26 15.17
N ASN A 185 -16.23 2.63 15.91
CA ASN A 185 -14.82 2.43 15.55
C ASN A 185 -14.17 1.34 16.39
N SER A 186 -13.03 0.81 15.92
CA SER A 186 -12.22 -0.10 16.74
C SER A 186 -11.53 0.69 17.87
N GLY A 187 -11.93 0.45 19.12
CA GLY A 187 -11.33 1.09 20.29
C GLY A 187 -9.94 0.56 20.68
N ILE A 188 -9.49 -0.54 20.09
CA ILE A 188 -8.26 -1.27 20.45
C ILE A 188 -6.98 -0.45 20.22
N SER A 189 -6.84 0.17 19.04
CA SER A 189 -5.62 0.93 18.75
C SER A 189 -5.52 2.23 19.57
N PRO A 190 -6.58 3.05 19.67
CA PRO A 190 -6.60 4.19 20.58
C PRO A 190 -6.31 3.82 22.04
N SER A 191 -6.87 2.72 22.55
CA SER A 191 -6.62 2.27 23.91
C SER A 191 -5.16 1.83 24.13
N ASN A 192 -4.54 1.17 23.15
CA ASN A 192 -3.13 0.79 23.24
C ASN A 192 -2.19 2.03 23.20
N LYS A 193 -2.58 3.08 22.46
CA LYS A 193 -1.83 4.35 22.44
C LYS A 193 -1.84 5.06 23.79
N VAL A 194 -2.94 5.01 24.54
CA VAL A 194 -2.99 5.53 25.93
C VAL A 194 -1.84 4.93 26.73
N ILE A 195 -1.73 3.60 26.76
CA ILE A 195 -0.69 2.91 27.52
C ILE A 195 0.72 3.25 27.02
N ASN A 196 0.94 3.23 25.71
CA ASN A 196 2.27 3.46 25.13
C ASN A 196 2.75 4.90 25.35
N HIS A 197 1.88 5.89 25.15
CA HIS A 197 2.24 7.30 25.31
C HIS A 197 2.43 7.67 26.77
N THR A 198 1.58 7.16 27.68
CA THR A 198 1.79 7.33 29.12
C THR A 198 3.11 6.73 29.57
N ARG A 199 3.45 5.51 29.12
CA ARG A 199 4.76 4.91 29.41
C ARG A 199 5.91 5.77 28.89
N ALA A 200 5.85 6.19 27.64
CA ALA A 200 6.89 6.98 27.02
C ALA A 200 7.15 8.31 27.75
N VAL A 201 6.09 8.98 28.25
CA VAL A 201 6.20 10.21 29.04
C VAL A 201 6.78 9.93 30.43
N LEU A 202 6.22 8.96 31.17
CA LEU A 202 6.66 8.66 32.53
C LEU A 202 8.08 8.10 32.58
N ASP A 203 8.47 7.25 31.63
CA ASP A 203 9.85 6.76 31.51
C ASP A 203 10.83 7.90 31.20
N TYR A 204 10.44 8.83 30.33
CA TYR A 204 11.29 9.97 29.99
C TYR A 204 11.47 10.89 31.21
N CYS A 205 10.39 11.26 31.89
CA CYS A 205 10.47 12.10 33.10
C CYS A 205 11.17 11.38 34.27
N ALA A 206 10.96 10.09 34.47
CA ALA A 206 11.64 9.34 35.52
C ALA A 206 13.15 9.22 35.27
N SER A 207 13.58 9.16 34.00
CA SER A 207 15.01 9.07 33.65
C SER A 207 15.73 10.41 33.58
N ARG A 208 15.07 11.48 33.10
CA ARG A 208 15.71 12.79 32.86
C ARG A 208 15.31 13.89 33.84
N TYR A 209 14.11 13.80 34.43
CA TYR A 209 13.53 14.81 35.31
C TYR A 209 13.04 14.20 36.63
N SER A 210 13.80 13.26 37.16
CA SER A 210 13.43 12.45 38.33
C SER A 210 13.15 13.28 39.58
N GLY A 211 13.88 14.39 39.76
CA GLY A 211 13.67 15.38 40.82
C GLY A 211 12.37 16.19 40.65
N PRO A 212 12.25 17.01 39.59
CA PRO A 212 11.05 17.84 39.37
C PRO A 212 9.74 17.04 39.23
N SER A 213 9.78 15.88 38.57
CA SER A 213 8.60 15.01 38.43
C SER A 213 8.28 14.18 39.68
N GLY A 214 9.21 14.07 40.63
CA GLY A 214 9.08 13.19 41.79
C GLY A 214 9.14 11.69 41.48
N LEU A 215 9.26 11.30 40.20
CA LEU A 215 9.22 9.90 39.77
C LEU A 215 10.50 9.12 40.09
N GLY A 216 11.59 9.79 40.47
CA GLY A 216 12.86 9.12 40.81
C GLY A 216 12.79 8.17 42.01
N ARG A 217 11.81 8.37 42.90
CA ARG A 217 11.61 7.56 44.11
C ARG A 217 10.44 6.58 43.99
N VAL A 218 9.74 6.61 42.86
CA VAL A 218 8.56 5.77 42.60
C VAL A 218 9.01 4.53 41.85
N GLN A 219 8.61 3.34 42.32
CA GLN A 219 8.80 2.12 41.55
C GLN A 219 8.08 2.27 40.20
N PRO A 220 8.72 1.97 39.04
CA PRO A 220 8.19 2.29 37.72
C PRO A 220 7.04 1.36 37.31
N TRP A 221 5.93 1.43 38.03
CA TRP A 221 4.74 0.60 37.85
C TRP A 221 4.14 0.76 36.44
N TRP A 222 4.33 1.92 35.82
CA TRP A 222 3.85 2.19 34.46
C TRP A 222 4.46 1.23 33.45
N ARG A 223 5.68 0.71 33.69
CA ARG A 223 6.29 -0.34 32.85
C ARG A 223 5.49 -1.64 32.86
N MET A 224 4.72 -1.90 33.92
CA MET A 224 3.90 -3.11 34.08
C MET A 224 2.55 -3.03 33.33
N LEU A 225 2.16 -1.87 32.78
CA LEU A 225 0.88 -1.71 32.10
C LEU A 225 0.75 -2.62 30.86
N ALA A 226 -0.14 -3.60 30.82
CA ALA A 226 -0.28 -4.44 29.63
C ALA A 226 -1.16 -3.76 28.55
N THR A 227 -0.75 -3.85 27.27
CA THR A 227 -1.69 -3.66 26.16
C THR A 227 -2.54 -4.93 26.05
N LEU A 228 -3.75 -4.90 26.62
CA LEU A 228 -4.61 -6.08 26.73
C LEU A 228 -5.16 -6.57 25.39
N TYR A 229 -5.29 -5.68 24.41
CA TYR A 229 -6.03 -5.94 23.19
C TYR A 229 -5.09 -6.14 22.00
N LYS A 230 -5.22 -7.30 21.34
CA LYS A 230 -4.52 -7.59 20.09
C LYS A 230 -5.33 -7.02 18.92
N THR A 231 -4.71 -6.14 18.14
CA THR A 231 -5.33 -5.66 16.90
C THR A 231 -5.53 -6.86 15.95
N PRO A 232 -6.75 -7.14 15.48
CA PRO A 232 -6.98 -8.24 14.56
C PRO A 232 -6.20 -8.02 13.27
N LYS A 233 -5.63 -9.10 12.71
CA LYS A 233 -4.97 -9.03 11.41
C LYS A 233 -6.02 -8.64 10.36
N LYS A 234 -5.79 -7.54 9.65
CA LYS A 234 -6.66 -7.12 8.54
C LYS A 234 -6.57 -8.19 7.43
N LYS A 235 -7.70 -8.82 7.12
CA LYS A 235 -7.81 -9.87 6.08
C LYS A 235 -8.20 -9.31 4.71
N ARG A 236 -8.74 -8.10 4.67
CA ARG A 236 -9.23 -7.49 3.43
C ARG A 236 -8.12 -7.39 2.38
N LYS A 237 -8.48 -7.77 1.16
CA LYS A 237 -7.65 -7.76 -0.03
C LYS A 237 -8.56 -7.64 -1.26
N PRO A 238 -8.61 -6.47 -1.90
CA PRO A 238 -9.44 -6.30 -3.09
C PRO A 238 -8.91 -7.15 -4.25
N HIS A 239 -9.80 -7.67 -5.09
CA HIS A 239 -9.39 -8.29 -6.34
C HIS A 239 -8.80 -7.23 -7.29
N LEU A 240 -7.96 -7.68 -8.22
CA LEU A 240 -7.37 -6.78 -9.23
C LEU A 240 -8.46 -6.05 -10.03
N GLU A 241 -9.49 -6.78 -10.42
CA GLU A 241 -10.65 -6.23 -11.13
C GLU A 241 -11.37 -5.14 -10.31
N ASP A 242 -11.58 -5.36 -9.01
CA ASP A 242 -12.22 -4.37 -8.12
C ASP A 242 -11.43 -3.06 -8.05
N ILE A 243 -10.10 -3.16 -7.98
CA ILE A 243 -9.20 -1.99 -7.98
C ILE A 243 -9.38 -1.21 -9.29
N VAL A 244 -9.37 -1.90 -10.43
CA VAL A 244 -9.48 -1.28 -11.75
C VAL A 244 -10.87 -0.70 -12.00
N ARG A 245 -11.94 -1.42 -11.65
CA ARG A 245 -13.32 -0.91 -11.72
C ARG A 245 -13.51 0.33 -10.84
N THR A 246 -12.84 0.38 -9.68
CA THR A 246 -12.83 1.60 -8.85
C THR A 246 -12.17 2.78 -9.57
N LEU A 247 -11.09 2.56 -10.34
CA LEU A 247 -10.42 3.61 -11.11
C LEU A 247 -11.27 4.07 -12.29
N MET A 248 -11.91 3.16 -13.00
CA MET A 248 -12.87 3.48 -14.08
C MET A 248 -14.04 4.30 -13.55
N LEU A 249 -14.58 3.91 -12.39
CA LEU A 249 -15.61 4.69 -11.71
C LEU A 249 -15.09 6.09 -11.35
N ALA A 250 -13.86 6.22 -10.85
CA ALA A 250 -13.26 7.52 -10.58
C ALA A 250 -13.09 8.38 -11.84
N GLU A 251 -12.76 7.77 -12.99
CA GLU A 251 -12.67 8.43 -14.30
C GLU A 251 -14.01 8.96 -14.79
N GLU A 252 -15.09 8.21 -14.57
CA GLU A 252 -16.46 8.60 -14.96
C GLU A 252 -16.89 9.94 -14.35
N TYR A 253 -16.36 10.28 -13.16
CA TYR A 253 -16.67 11.51 -12.43
C TYR A 253 -15.62 12.62 -12.60
N LEU A 254 -14.80 12.56 -13.66
CA LEU A 254 -13.92 13.67 -14.04
C LEU A 254 -14.69 14.89 -14.55
N ASP A 255 -15.81 14.69 -15.22
CA ASP A 255 -16.57 15.77 -15.87
C ASP A 255 -17.95 16.02 -15.23
N LYS A 256 -18.35 15.19 -14.27
CA LYS A 256 -19.67 15.27 -13.62
C LYS A 256 -19.59 15.19 -12.09
N PRO A 257 -20.58 15.77 -11.38
CA PRO A 257 -20.61 15.74 -9.93
C PRO A 257 -20.92 14.34 -9.39
N LEU A 258 -20.38 14.04 -8.21
CA LEU A 258 -20.76 12.84 -7.46
C LEU A 258 -22.21 12.93 -6.97
N PRO A 259 -22.98 11.83 -7.00
CA PRO A 259 -24.38 11.85 -6.62
C PRO A 259 -24.58 12.27 -5.16
N GLY A 260 -25.69 12.94 -4.92
CA GLY A 260 -26.06 13.46 -3.61
C GLY A 260 -25.34 14.75 -3.20
N ARG A 261 -24.20 15.10 -3.83
CA ARG A 261 -23.36 16.26 -3.42
C ARG A 261 -24.00 17.57 -3.85
N ALA A 262 -23.98 18.54 -2.93
CA ALA A 262 -24.47 19.88 -3.20
C ALA A 262 -23.55 20.70 -4.13
N ILE A 263 -22.29 20.27 -4.29
CA ILE A 263 -21.34 20.90 -5.21
C ILE A 263 -21.57 20.28 -6.59
N LYS A 264 -22.05 21.08 -7.55
CA LYS A 264 -22.29 20.68 -8.95
C LYS A 264 -21.02 20.62 -9.82
N ALA A 265 -19.83 20.71 -9.21
CA ALA A 265 -18.56 20.58 -9.91
C ALA A 265 -18.16 19.11 -10.07
N ALA A 266 -17.18 18.85 -10.95
CA ALA A 266 -16.55 17.55 -11.11
C ALA A 266 -16.25 16.86 -9.76
N GLY A 267 -16.67 15.60 -9.66
CA GLY A 267 -16.53 14.79 -8.46
C GLY A 267 -15.09 14.40 -8.15
N VAL A 268 -14.32 14.15 -9.21
CA VAL A 268 -12.92 13.77 -9.22
C VAL A 268 -12.13 14.77 -10.06
N LYS A 269 -10.90 15.03 -9.63
CA LYS A 269 -10.01 16.01 -10.23
C LYS A 269 -8.89 15.30 -10.98
N PRO A 270 -8.58 15.65 -12.25
CA PRO A 270 -7.56 14.98 -13.07
C PRO A 270 -6.22 14.77 -12.35
N GLY A 271 -5.71 15.80 -11.65
CA GLY A 271 -4.44 15.72 -10.94
C GLY A 271 -4.45 14.72 -9.78
N THR A 272 -5.55 14.69 -9.02
CA THR A 272 -5.70 13.71 -7.93
C THR A 272 -5.92 12.29 -8.44
N LEU A 273 -6.56 12.14 -9.59
CA LEU A 273 -6.74 10.84 -10.25
C LEU A 273 -5.41 10.32 -10.82
N ALA A 274 -4.61 11.17 -11.45
CA ALA A 274 -3.27 10.81 -11.93
C ALA A 274 -2.40 10.31 -10.76
N GLY A 275 -2.47 10.98 -9.60
CA GLY A 275 -1.82 10.51 -8.39
C GLY A 275 -2.39 9.18 -7.87
N LEU A 276 -3.70 8.94 -7.98
CA LEU A 276 -4.31 7.67 -7.54
C LEU A 276 -3.80 6.51 -8.40
N TRP A 277 -3.82 6.67 -9.72
CA TRP A 277 -3.24 5.73 -10.67
C TRP A 277 -1.77 5.47 -10.38
N TRP A 278 -0.98 6.52 -10.13
CA TRP A 278 0.43 6.40 -9.79
C TRP A 278 0.66 5.54 -8.54
N ILE A 279 -0.08 5.78 -7.46
CA ILE A 279 0.11 4.99 -6.24
C ILE A 279 -0.36 3.54 -6.43
N ILE A 280 -1.35 3.26 -7.27
CA ILE A 280 -1.76 1.88 -7.57
C ILE A 280 -0.70 1.17 -8.41
N LEU A 281 -0.21 1.81 -9.47
CA LEU A 281 0.80 1.23 -10.36
C LEU A 281 2.14 1.03 -9.66
N THR A 282 2.53 1.92 -8.75
CA THR A 282 3.83 1.81 -8.05
C THR A 282 3.75 1.17 -6.68
N CYS A 283 2.54 1.04 -6.13
CA CYS A 283 2.28 0.58 -4.76
C CYS A 283 3.04 1.37 -3.67
N GLN A 284 3.60 2.55 -3.97
CA GLN A 284 4.37 3.35 -3.01
C GLN A 284 3.51 3.91 -1.89
N ARG A 285 4.13 4.33 -0.79
CA ARG A 285 3.35 4.92 0.32
C ARG A 285 2.82 6.24 -0.20
N SER A 286 1.55 6.54 0.07
CA SER A 286 0.89 7.68 -0.55
C SER A 286 1.62 9.01 -0.34
N ASP A 287 2.34 9.18 0.78
CA ASP A 287 3.10 10.40 1.04
C ASP A 287 4.33 10.48 0.12
N ALA A 288 5.27 9.53 0.27
CA ALA A 288 6.45 9.42 -0.56
C ALA A 288 6.13 9.40 -2.07
N GLY A 289 5.14 8.60 -2.49
CA GLY A 289 4.78 8.49 -3.90
C GLY A 289 4.26 9.80 -4.51
N LEU A 290 3.68 10.71 -3.72
CA LEU A 290 3.15 11.98 -4.23
C LEU A 290 4.12 13.15 -4.04
N SER A 291 5.05 13.07 -3.09
CA SER A 291 6.12 14.04 -2.88
C SER A 291 7.30 13.86 -3.85
N LEU A 292 7.04 13.36 -5.07
CA LEU A 292 8.06 13.12 -6.07
C LEU A 292 8.35 14.40 -6.86
N LEU A 293 9.63 14.77 -6.91
CA LEU A 293 10.11 15.97 -7.61
C LEU A 293 10.33 15.65 -9.09
N PRO A 294 10.05 16.58 -10.03
CA PRO A 294 10.17 16.31 -11.46
C PRO A 294 11.54 15.80 -11.89
N TYR A 295 12.60 16.35 -11.30
CA TYR A 295 13.99 15.96 -11.60
C TYR A 295 14.42 14.63 -10.94
N ASN A 296 13.59 14.05 -10.08
CA ASN A 296 13.79 12.72 -9.51
C ASN A 296 13.13 11.63 -10.37
N VAL A 297 12.59 11.99 -11.53
CA VAL A 297 12.16 11.03 -12.56
C VAL A 297 12.97 11.28 -13.82
N GLY A 298 13.69 10.27 -14.27
CA GLY A 298 14.51 10.35 -15.48
C GLY A 298 14.52 9.05 -16.26
N PRO A 299 15.00 9.07 -17.51
CA PRO A 299 15.15 7.84 -18.30
C PRO A 299 16.12 6.88 -17.63
N ASP A 300 15.82 5.58 -17.70
CA ASP A 300 16.75 4.53 -17.28
C ASP A 300 17.86 4.38 -18.32
N LEU A 301 19.08 4.79 -17.96
CA LEU A 301 20.23 4.76 -18.86
C LEU A 301 20.94 3.40 -18.91
N GLY A 302 20.47 2.41 -18.14
CA GLY A 302 21.14 1.12 -18.02
C GLY A 302 22.45 1.18 -17.23
N PRO A 303 23.09 0.03 -16.97
CA PRO A 303 24.34 -0.05 -16.22
C PRO A 303 25.51 0.62 -16.97
N ASP A 304 25.52 0.59 -18.30
CA ASP A 304 26.65 1.09 -19.11
C ASP A 304 26.54 2.56 -19.51
N LEU A 305 25.51 3.30 -19.05
CA LEU A 305 25.18 4.72 -19.38
C LEU A 305 25.02 5.04 -20.89
N ALA A 306 25.47 4.17 -21.78
CA ALA A 306 25.53 4.32 -23.22
C ALA A 306 24.39 3.60 -23.96
N SER A 307 23.67 2.70 -23.29
CA SER A 307 22.52 1.96 -23.84
C SER A 307 21.30 2.10 -22.93
N PRO A 308 20.52 3.19 -23.09
CA PRO A 308 19.31 3.39 -22.29
C PRO A 308 18.29 2.27 -22.53
N VAL A 309 17.67 1.80 -21.44
CA VAL A 309 16.58 0.84 -21.53
C VAL A 309 15.36 1.58 -22.09
N LYS A 310 15.12 1.38 -23.39
CA LYS A 310 14.22 2.22 -24.20
C LYS A 310 12.85 2.43 -23.53
N GLY A 311 12.56 3.69 -23.21
CA GLY A 311 11.26 4.12 -22.67
C GLY A 311 11.06 3.93 -21.16
N TRP A 312 11.93 3.20 -20.48
CA TRP A 312 11.87 3.04 -19.03
C TRP A 312 12.25 4.33 -18.31
N GLN A 313 11.64 4.55 -17.15
CA GLN A 313 12.00 5.65 -16.26
C GLN A 313 12.48 5.10 -14.91
N LEU A 314 13.31 5.86 -14.22
CA LEU A 314 13.68 5.64 -12.83
C LEU A 314 13.04 6.74 -11.99
N ALA A 315 12.22 6.36 -11.01
CA ALA A 315 11.72 7.25 -9.98
C ALA A 315 12.57 7.09 -8.72
N ALA A 316 13.19 8.17 -8.26
CA ALA A 316 14.08 8.18 -7.10
C ALA A 316 13.50 8.99 -5.93
N TRP A 317 13.74 8.50 -4.72
CA TRP A 317 13.40 9.19 -3.48
C TRP A 317 14.66 9.32 -2.63
N ASP A 318 14.94 10.53 -2.18
CA ASP A 318 16.05 10.83 -1.29
C ASP A 318 15.70 10.39 0.15
N GLU A 319 16.73 10.16 0.98
CA GLU A 319 16.63 9.66 2.36
C GLU A 319 15.58 10.40 3.21
N GLY A 320 15.57 11.73 3.15
CA GLY A 320 14.65 12.57 3.93
C GLY A 320 13.17 12.45 3.54
N THR A 321 12.86 11.87 2.37
CA THR A 321 11.49 11.65 1.91
C THR A 321 10.96 10.28 2.34
N MET A 322 11.86 9.33 2.59
CA MET A 322 11.51 7.95 2.90
C MET A 322 11.43 7.72 4.41
N LYS A 323 10.40 7.00 4.85
CA LYS A 323 10.17 6.72 6.28
C LYS A 323 11.32 5.96 6.97
N ALA A 324 12.14 5.24 6.20
CA ALA A 324 13.28 4.50 6.72
C ALA A 324 14.58 5.31 6.75
N GLY A 325 14.58 6.54 6.20
CA GLY A 325 15.79 7.36 6.14
C GLY A 325 16.80 6.90 5.10
N GLU A 326 16.37 6.13 4.10
CA GLU A 326 17.24 5.59 3.05
C GLU A 326 16.74 5.97 1.67
N SER A 327 17.67 6.11 0.74
CA SER A 327 17.36 6.40 -0.64
C SER A 327 16.68 5.19 -1.30
N PHE A 328 15.78 5.44 -2.25
CA PHE A 328 15.04 4.36 -2.92
C PHE A 328 14.86 4.70 -4.39
N VAL A 329 15.12 3.74 -5.26
CA VAL A 329 14.88 3.86 -6.70
C VAL A 329 13.92 2.78 -7.17
N LEU A 330 12.94 3.18 -7.99
CA LEU A 330 11.95 2.29 -8.61
C LEU A 330 11.97 2.46 -10.14
N PRO A 331 12.23 1.38 -10.90
CA PRO A 331 12.06 1.38 -12.34
C PRO A 331 10.57 1.36 -12.71
N VAL A 332 10.18 2.24 -13.62
CA VAL A 332 8.82 2.39 -14.10
C VAL A 332 8.78 2.01 -15.59
N PRO A 333 8.00 0.97 -15.98
CA PRO A 333 7.90 0.55 -17.36
C PRO A 333 7.35 1.66 -18.27
N ALA A 334 7.82 1.69 -19.53
CA ALA A 334 7.44 2.68 -20.52
C ALA A 334 5.92 2.82 -20.69
N ARG A 335 5.20 1.68 -20.73
CA ARG A 335 3.74 1.64 -20.85
C ARG A 335 3.05 2.35 -19.69
N SER A 336 3.49 2.05 -18.47
CA SER A 336 2.92 2.63 -17.24
C SER A 336 3.20 4.12 -17.15
N TRP A 337 4.43 4.53 -17.48
CA TRP A 337 4.78 5.93 -17.49
C TRP A 337 3.98 6.71 -18.55
N GLY A 338 3.87 6.19 -19.77
CA GLY A 338 3.09 6.81 -20.84
C GLY A 338 1.62 6.99 -20.44
N PHE A 339 1.01 5.96 -19.83
CA PHE A 339 -0.36 6.04 -19.31
C PHE A 339 -0.51 7.14 -18.24
N ILE A 340 0.41 7.18 -17.27
CA ILE A 340 0.42 8.22 -16.23
C ILE A 340 0.63 9.61 -16.82
N GLN A 341 1.51 9.76 -17.81
CA GLN A 341 1.81 11.04 -18.43
C GLN A 341 0.59 11.61 -19.16
N GLN A 342 -0.21 10.76 -19.82
CA GLN A 342 -1.48 11.15 -20.44
C GLN A 342 -2.52 11.66 -19.43
N LEU A 343 -2.55 11.11 -18.22
CA LEU A 343 -3.43 11.61 -17.16
C LEU A 343 -2.88 12.87 -16.51
N ARG A 344 -1.56 12.94 -16.30
CA ARG A 344 -0.87 14.09 -15.73
C ARG A 344 -1.03 15.34 -16.60
N SER A 345 -0.97 15.22 -17.92
CA SER A 345 -1.12 16.37 -18.84
C SER A 345 -2.49 17.06 -18.73
N LYS A 346 -3.52 16.36 -18.24
CA LYS A 346 -4.85 16.93 -17.96
C LYS A 346 -4.90 17.81 -16.70
N ASN A 347 -3.84 17.80 -15.87
CA ASN A 347 -3.73 18.67 -14.71
C ASN A 347 -3.38 20.11 -15.15
N ARG A 348 -4.08 21.10 -14.58
CA ARG A 348 -3.81 22.53 -14.82
C ARG A 348 -2.34 22.92 -14.58
N HIS A 349 -1.68 22.29 -13.62
CA HIS A 349 -0.30 22.59 -13.22
C HIS A 349 0.69 21.50 -13.67
N HIS A 350 0.37 20.72 -14.71
CA HIS A 350 1.21 19.58 -15.15
C HIS A 350 2.67 19.93 -15.46
N ALA A 351 2.94 21.19 -15.86
CA ALA A 351 4.27 21.73 -16.11
C ALA A 351 4.95 22.31 -14.85
N SER A 352 4.52 21.93 -13.65
CA SER A 352 5.16 22.37 -12.41
C SER A 352 6.60 21.86 -12.32
N ASP A 353 7.52 22.77 -12.03
CA ASP A 353 8.92 22.46 -11.72
C ASP A 353 9.10 21.88 -10.31
N HIS A 354 8.09 22.01 -9.46
CA HIS A 354 8.16 21.61 -8.06
C HIS A 354 7.74 20.16 -7.84
N TRP A 355 6.72 19.66 -8.55
CA TRP A 355 6.14 18.34 -8.25
C TRP A 355 5.71 17.59 -9.50
N VAL A 356 5.98 16.28 -9.53
CA VAL A 356 5.45 15.37 -10.58
C VAL A 356 3.93 15.33 -10.53
N PHE A 357 3.36 15.32 -9.33
CA PHE A 357 1.91 15.33 -9.07
C PHE A 357 1.51 16.60 -8.31
N PRO A 358 1.40 17.75 -8.99
CA PRO A 358 1.05 19.00 -8.34
C PRO A 358 -0.44 19.05 -7.95
N SER A 359 -0.74 19.76 -6.87
CA SER A 359 -2.10 20.07 -6.44
C SER A 359 -2.77 20.99 -7.45
N GLU A 360 -4.01 20.68 -7.84
CA GLU A 360 -4.78 21.56 -8.73
C GLU A 360 -5.14 22.92 -8.13
N LYS A 361 -4.93 23.10 -6.82
CA LYS A 361 -5.18 24.39 -6.16
C LYS A 361 -3.95 25.28 -6.12
N ASP A 362 -2.77 24.68 -6.15
CA ASP A 362 -1.51 25.33 -5.80
C ASP A 362 -0.36 24.54 -6.43
N ALA A 363 0.35 25.15 -7.39
CA ALA A 363 1.42 24.53 -8.15
C ALA A 363 2.66 24.22 -7.31
N GLU A 364 2.84 24.93 -6.19
CA GLU A 364 3.97 24.78 -5.26
C GLU A 364 3.73 23.64 -4.25
N LYS A 365 2.54 23.05 -4.23
CA LYS A 365 2.18 21.94 -3.35
C LYS A 365 1.91 20.69 -4.17
N HIS A 366 2.35 19.52 -3.70
CA HIS A 366 1.97 18.26 -4.31
C HIS A 366 0.52 17.87 -3.97
N ALA A 367 -0.04 16.93 -4.73
CA ALA A 367 -1.29 16.28 -4.43
C ALA A 367 -1.19 15.62 -3.04
N THR A 368 -2.14 15.94 -2.17
CA THR A 368 -2.11 15.43 -0.79
C THR A 368 -2.64 14.00 -0.72
N VAL A 369 -2.08 13.19 0.18
CA VAL A 369 -2.59 11.85 0.52
C VAL A 369 -4.08 11.87 0.83
N SER A 370 -4.51 12.88 1.59
CA SER A 370 -5.92 13.08 1.94
C SER A 370 -6.79 13.39 0.72
N GLY A 371 -6.26 14.10 -0.28
CA GLY A 371 -6.97 14.39 -1.53
C GLY A 371 -7.24 13.14 -2.35
N ILE A 372 -6.23 12.28 -2.48
CA ILE A 372 -6.34 11.01 -3.22
C ILE A 372 -7.23 10.03 -2.48
N TYR A 373 -7.01 9.83 -1.18
CA TYR A 373 -7.84 8.95 -0.37
C TYR A 373 -9.31 9.39 -0.32
N ARG A 374 -9.56 10.71 -0.43
CA ARG A 374 -10.92 11.24 -0.53
C ARG A 374 -11.64 10.83 -1.81
N ILE A 375 -10.95 10.47 -2.91
CA ILE A 375 -11.61 9.92 -4.09
C ILE A 375 -12.32 8.63 -3.66
N LEU A 376 -11.57 7.66 -3.14
CA LEU A 376 -12.12 6.38 -2.66
C LEU A 376 -13.20 6.62 -1.62
N TYR A 377 -12.93 7.42 -0.60
CA TYR A 377 -13.86 7.67 0.51
C TYR A 377 -15.18 8.29 0.05
N ARG A 378 -15.16 9.13 -0.99
CA ARG A 378 -16.36 9.73 -1.58
C ARG A 378 -17.11 8.79 -2.49
N LEU A 379 -16.41 7.96 -3.28
CA LEU A 379 -17.02 6.91 -4.08
C LEU A 379 -17.77 5.91 -3.19
N ALA A 380 -17.20 5.60 -2.02
CA ALA A 380 -17.84 4.76 -1.01
C ALA A 380 -18.95 5.44 -0.19
N GLY A 381 -19.32 6.68 -0.50
CA GLY A 381 -20.34 7.43 0.24
C GLY A 381 -19.97 7.80 1.69
N ARG A 382 -18.72 7.62 2.12
CA ARG A 382 -18.30 7.72 3.54
C ARG A 382 -17.94 9.11 4.02
N ASP A 383 -17.80 10.10 3.14
CA ASP A 383 -17.49 11.46 3.57
C ASP A 383 -18.68 12.17 4.25
N ALA A 384 -18.34 12.96 5.26
CA ALA A 384 -19.29 13.55 6.20
C ALA A 384 -20.54 14.17 5.54
N LEU A 385 -21.72 13.77 6.03
CA LEU A 385 -23.04 14.27 5.63
C LEU A 385 -23.13 15.79 5.79
N ILE A 386 -22.49 16.35 6.82
CA ILE A 386 -22.39 17.79 7.08
C ILE A 386 -20.91 18.19 6.96
N GLN A 387 -20.56 19.05 6.01
CA GLN A 387 -19.27 19.74 6.07
C GLN A 387 -19.55 21.01 6.85
N ILE A 388 -19.20 21.00 8.12
CA ILE A 388 -19.13 22.23 8.91
C ILE A 388 -18.12 23.12 8.17
N PRO A 389 -18.49 24.35 7.75
CA PRO A 389 -17.52 25.25 7.15
C PRO A 389 -16.34 25.36 8.11
N LYS A 390 -15.13 25.09 7.60
CA LYS A 390 -13.90 25.29 8.37
C LYS A 390 -13.99 26.69 8.98
N GLN A 391 -13.87 26.83 10.31
CA GLN A 391 -13.54 28.10 10.91
C GLN A 391 -12.16 28.47 10.35
N ILE A 392 -12.16 29.18 9.24
CA ILE A 392 -10.97 29.84 8.73
C ILE A 392 -10.80 31.00 9.71
N GLY A 393 -9.64 31.08 10.37
CA GLY A 393 -9.29 32.13 11.33
C GLY A 393 -9.14 33.52 10.70
N ASP A 394 -9.87 33.80 9.63
CA ASP A 394 -9.97 35.10 9.00
C ASP A 394 -11.34 35.67 9.36
N GLU A 395 -11.39 36.48 10.41
CA GLU A 395 -12.60 37.13 10.92
C GLU A 395 -13.26 38.07 9.88
N THR A 396 -12.60 38.31 8.74
CA THR A 396 -12.99 39.30 7.73
C THR A 396 -13.89 38.78 6.61
N LYS A 397 -14.22 37.49 6.52
CA LYS A 397 -15.15 36.97 5.47
C LYS A 397 -16.21 36.01 6.01
N LYS A 398 -16.97 36.45 7.03
CA LYS A 398 -18.30 35.89 7.32
C LYS A 398 -19.30 36.29 6.21
N ARG A 399 -19.22 35.63 5.05
CA ARG A 399 -20.41 35.53 4.19
C ARG A 399 -21.25 34.38 4.72
N ASP A 400 -22.51 34.65 5.03
CA ASP A 400 -23.56 33.67 5.30
C ASP A 400 -23.71 32.72 4.10
N ARG A 401 -22.81 31.74 3.99
CA ARG A 401 -22.99 30.61 3.08
C ARG A 401 -23.96 29.68 3.77
N LYS A 402 -25.27 29.90 3.52
CA LYS A 402 -26.34 28.93 3.80
C LYS A 402 -25.79 27.53 3.49
N ALA A 403 -25.74 26.66 4.49
CA ALA A 403 -25.33 25.28 4.30
C ALA A 403 -26.21 24.69 3.21
N SER A 404 -25.63 24.37 2.06
CA SER A 404 -26.41 23.84 0.95
C SER A 404 -27.06 22.53 1.40
N ILE A 405 -28.39 22.45 1.25
CA ILE A 405 -29.18 21.27 1.64
C ILE A 405 -28.71 20.10 0.76
N ARG A 406 -28.39 18.98 1.41
CA ARG A 406 -27.78 17.80 0.80
C ARG A 406 -28.79 16.66 0.79
N THR A 407 -28.75 15.87 -0.28
CA THR A 407 -29.46 14.57 -0.36
C THR A 407 -28.56 13.43 0.13
N GLU A 408 -29.15 12.25 0.30
CA GLU A 408 -28.48 11.01 0.72
C GLU A 408 -27.29 10.67 -0.20
N ARG A 409 -26.20 10.17 0.38
CA ARG A 409 -25.00 9.79 -0.39
C ARG A 409 -25.20 8.40 -0.94
N LYS A 410 -24.90 8.23 -2.22
CA LYS A 410 -24.83 6.91 -2.83
C LYS A 410 -23.45 6.31 -2.60
N ASP A 411 -23.41 5.04 -2.19
CA ASP A 411 -22.20 4.24 -2.15
C ASP A 411 -22.00 3.61 -3.54
N LEU A 412 -21.26 4.31 -4.39
CA LEU A 412 -21.00 3.90 -5.77
C LEU A 412 -20.11 2.67 -5.86
N LEU A 413 -19.30 2.39 -4.83
CA LEU A 413 -18.53 1.14 -4.78
C LEU A 413 -19.47 -0.04 -4.54
N ALA A 414 -20.36 0.08 -3.56
CA ALA A 414 -21.35 -0.96 -3.29
C ALA A 414 -22.31 -1.17 -4.49
N GLU A 415 -22.77 -0.11 -5.15
CA GLU A 415 -23.58 -0.19 -6.37
C GLU A 415 -22.84 -0.92 -7.51
N ALA A 416 -21.51 -0.78 -7.59
CA ALA A 416 -20.67 -1.49 -8.55
C ALA A 416 -20.27 -2.91 -8.11
N GLY A 417 -20.73 -3.37 -6.94
CA GLY A 417 -20.37 -4.68 -6.36
C GLY A 417 -18.96 -4.73 -5.77
N ILE A 418 -18.34 -3.57 -5.48
CA ILE A 418 -16.97 -3.46 -5.01
C ILE A 418 -16.94 -3.26 -3.49
N GLU A 419 -16.23 -4.13 -2.78
CA GLU A 419 -15.99 -3.92 -1.36
C GLU A 419 -15.06 -2.74 -1.08
N TRP A 420 -15.30 -2.03 0.02
CA TRP A 420 -14.42 -0.94 0.44
C TRP A 420 -12.98 -1.41 0.70
N TRP A 421 -12.01 -0.80 0.02
CA TRP A 421 -10.58 -1.06 0.21
C TRP A 421 -9.74 0.20 0.48
N SER A 422 -8.48 0.01 0.89
CA SER A 422 -7.51 1.08 1.12
C SER A 422 -6.21 0.83 0.34
N MET A 423 -5.41 1.87 0.12
CA MET A 423 -4.13 1.76 -0.63
C MET A 423 -3.17 0.71 -0.05
N HIS A 424 -3.24 0.45 1.27
CA HIS A 424 -2.42 -0.58 1.89
C HIS A 424 -2.90 -2.01 1.54
N ASP A 425 -4.18 -2.18 1.19
CA ASP A 425 -4.72 -3.46 0.75
C ASP A 425 -4.26 -3.79 -0.68
N VAL A 426 -4.07 -2.78 -1.55
CA VAL A 426 -3.49 -2.94 -2.91
C VAL A 426 -2.09 -3.59 -2.84
N ARG A 427 -1.27 -3.21 -1.85
CA ARG A 427 0.04 -3.83 -1.61
C ARG A 427 -0.04 -5.33 -1.31
N ARG A 428 -1.14 -5.80 -0.73
CA ARG A 428 -1.35 -7.25 -0.52
C ARG A 428 -1.77 -7.94 -1.80
N THR A 429 -2.54 -7.28 -2.65
CA THR A 429 -2.91 -7.75 -3.98
C THR A 429 -1.67 -7.87 -4.89
N LEU A 430 -0.78 -6.87 -4.88
CA LEU A 430 0.56 -6.95 -5.50
C LEU A 430 1.30 -8.23 -5.07
N GLY A 431 1.35 -8.48 -3.76
CA GLY A 431 2.01 -9.66 -3.20
C GLY A 431 1.50 -10.99 -3.74
N GLU A 432 0.21 -11.08 -4.03
CA GLU A 432 -0.38 -12.28 -4.62
C GLU A 432 -0.12 -12.41 -6.11
N VAL A 433 -0.27 -11.33 -6.87
CA VAL A 433 0.00 -11.34 -8.32
C VAL A 433 1.43 -11.78 -8.57
N LEU A 434 2.40 -11.21 -7.86
CA LEU A 434 3.82 -11.57 -8.00
C LEU A 434 4.10 -13.00 -7.53
N LYS A 435 3.45 -13.47 -6.45
CA LYS A 435 3.55 -14.86 -5.99
C LYS A 435 3.01 -15.84 -7.04
N GLN A 436 1.86 -15.55 -7.65
CA GLN A 436 1.27 -16.38 -8.71
C GLN A 436 2.14 -16.45 -9.97
N LYS A 437 2.93 -15.40 -10.23
CA LYS A 437 3.87 -15.32 -11.35
C LYS A 437 5.28 -15.83 -11.02
N GLY A 438 5.49 -16.44 -9.86
CA GLY A 438 6.74 -17.11 -9.49
C GLY A 438 7.84 -16.20 -8.91
N ILE A 439 7.54 -14.91 -8.66
CA ILE A 439 8.50 -13.92 -8.15
C ILE A 439 8.07 -13.31 -6.80
N PRO A 440 7.87 -14.12 -5.74
CA PRO A 440 7.37 -13.62 -4.46
C PRO A 440 8.28 -12.56 -3.82
N GLY A 441 9.60 -12.62 -4.07
CA GLY A 441 10.59 -11.63 -3.62
C GLY A 441 10.44 -10.25 -4.26
N GLY A 442 9.81 -10.16 -5.44
CA GLY A 442 9.57 -8.90 -6.14
C GLY A 442 8.69 -7.92 -5.34
N THR A 443 7.80 -8.46 -4.51
CA THR A 443 6.96 -7.65 -3.62
C THR A 443 7.79 -6.90 -2.60
N SER A 444 8.74 -7.60 -1.98
CA SER A 444 9.69 -6.97 -1.07
C SER A 444 10.58 -6.01 -1.84
N ALA A 445 11.10 -6.36 -3.02
CA ALA A 445 11.95 -5.44 -3.80
C ALA A 445 11.26 -4.11 -4.17
N ILE A 446 9.97 -4.13 -4.53
CA ILE A 446 9.18 -2.92 -4.83
C ILE A 446 8.85 -2.12 -3.55
N LEU A 447 8.76 -2.78 -2.39
CA LEU A 447 8.26 -2.19 -1.14
C LEU A 447 9.31 -1.99 -0.03
N ALA A 448 10.52 -2.57 -0.14
CA ALA A 448 11.54 -2.64 0.90
C ALA A 448 12.41 -1.39 0.99
N HIS A 449 12.92 -1.20 2.19
CA HIS A 449 13.61 -0.03 2.75
C HIS A 449 14.74 -0.52 3.68
N GLU A 450 15.79 -1.14 3.13
CA GLU A 450 17.03 -1.40 3.88
C GLU A 450 18.22 -1.39 2.91
N VAL A 451 19.06 -0.34 2.98
CA VAL A 451 20.53 -0.30 3.15
C VAL A 451 20.97 1.15 3.38
N GLN A 452 21.71 1.37 4.47
CA GLN A 452 22.31 2.65 4.86
C GLN A 452 23.50 3.01 3.96
N GLU A 453 23.56 4.26 3.48
CA GLU A 453 24.71 5.15 3.70
C GLU A 453 24.33 6.60 3.35
N SER A 454 24.65 7.50 4.25
CA SER A 454 24.28 8.92 4.25
C SER A 454 25.36 9.78 3.59
N GLU A 455 24.99 10.79 2.79
CA GLU A 455 25.57 12.14 2.91
C GLU A 455 24.85 13.20 2.04
N ALA A 456 24.49 14.31 2.70
CA ALA A 456 23.71 15.41 2.16
C ALA A 456 24.59 16.51 1.54
N LEU A 457 24.20 17.07 0.39
CA LEU A 457 24.75 18.33 -0.12
C LEU A 457 23.69 19.23 -0.77
N THR A 458 23.49 20.38 -0.14
CA THR A 458 22.74 21.55 -0.64
C THR A 458 23.63 22.48 -1.44
N ALA A 459 23.18 22.97 -2.61
CA ALA A 459 23.64 24.26 -3.16
C ALA A 459 22.69 24.80 -4.24
N THR A 460 22.58 26.13 -4.24
CA THR A 460 21.72 27.00 -5.04
C THR A 460 22.24 27.27 -6.46
N ALA A 461 21.30 27.63 -7.35
CA ALA A 461 21.40 27.55 -8.80
C ALA A 461 21.70 28.89 -9.53
N SER A 462 22.21 28.76 -10.77
CA SER A 462 21.98 29.67 -11.91
C SER A 462 21.63 28.82 -13.15
N GLU A 463 20.98 29.39 -14.17
CA GLU A 463 20.30 28.64 -15.26
C GLU A 463 21.19 27.70 -16.10
N GLN A 464 22.47 28.00 -16.31
CA GLN A 464 23.41 27.07 -16.98
C GLN A 464 23.69 25.82 -16.12
N ARG A 465 23.64 25.94 -14.79
CA ARG A 465 23.72 24.79 -13.89
C ARG A 465 22.49 23.90 -13.97
N ARG A 466 21.36 24.33 -14.52
CA ARG A 466 20.13 23.52 -14.60
C ARG A 466 20.28 22.37 -15.62
N ALA A 467 20.92 22.63 -16.76
CA ALA A 467 21.21 21.60 -17.76
C ALA A 467 22.27 20.61 -17.27
N ASP A 468 23.32 21.11 -16.63
CA ASP A 468 24.38 20.27 -16.05
C ASP A 468 23.93 19.52 -14.80
N PHE A 469 23.06 20.10 -13.97
CA PHE A 469 22.41 19.45 -12.83
C PHE A 469 21.48 18.31 -13.29
N LEU A 470 20.68 18.50 -14.34
CA LEU A 470 19.83 17.43 -14.88
C LEU A 470 20.67 16.27 -15.43
N ARG A 471 21.81 16.55 -16.07
CA ARG A 471 22.75 15.52 -16.54
C ARG A 471 23.46 14.80 -15.38
N GLN A 472 24.02 15.54 -14.43
CA GLN A 472 24.69 14.99 -13.25
C GLN A 472 23.72 14.21 -12.33
N ARG A 473 22.45 14.63 -12.26
CA ARG A 473 21.43 13.95 -11.44
C ARG A 473 20.84 12.72 -12.13
N THR A 474 20.72 12.71 -13.46
CA THR A 474 20.41 11.47 -14.20
C THR A 474 21.53 10.44 -14.00
N ALA A 475 22.80 10.88 -14.02
CA ALA A 475 23.93 10.03 -13.67
C ALA A 475 23.93 9.59 -12.20
N LYS A 476 23.52 10.46 -11.25
CA LYS A 476 23.34 10.09 -9.83
C LYS A 476 22.23 9.06 -9.65
N ILE A 477 21.05 9.24 -10.26
CA ILE A 477 19.94 8.28 -10.20
C ILE A 477 20.35 6.94 -10.81
N THR A 478 21.13 6.97 -11.89
CA THR A 478 21.69 5.76 -12.50
C THR A 478 22.71 5.10 -11.57
N ARG A 479 23.65 5.85 -10.96
CA ARG A 479 24.56 5.29 -9.93
C ARG A 479 23.80 4.74 -8.73
N MET A 480 22.83 5.47 -8.18
CA MET A 480 21.97 4.96 -7.10
C MET A 480 21.24 3.67 -7.51
N ALA A 481 20.89 3.50 -8.79
CA ALA A 481 20.20 2.30 -9.30
C ALA A 481 21.13 1.09 -9.50
N TYR A 482 22.43 1.29 -9.77
CA TYR A 482 23.35 0.23 -10.19
C TYR A 482 24.63 0.09 -9.33
N ASP A 483 25.00 1.07 -8.51
CA ASP A 483 25.98 0.95 -7.40
C ASP A 483 25.29 0.35 -6.16
N SER A 484 26.06 0.05 -5.10
CA SER A 484 25.68 -0.70 -3.89
C SER A 484 24.44 -0.22 -3.11
N GLU A 485 23.84 0.93 -3.48
CA GLU A 485 22.71 1.57 -2.81
C GLU A 485 21.32 1.03 -3.25
N SER A 486 21.13 0.59 -4.51
CA SER A 486 19.85 -0.02 -4.96
C SER A 486 20.00 -1.52 -5.14
N GLN A 487 19.77 -2.26 -4.06
CA GLN A 487 19.64 -3.70 -4.15
C GLN A 487 18.47 -4.08 -5.09
N PHE A 488 18.75 -5.01 -6.02
CA PHE A 488 17.77 -5.72 -6.86
C PHE A 488 17.04 -4.91 -7.97
N ILE A 489 17.70 -3.97 -8.66
CA ILE A 489 17.06 -3.18 -9.74
C ILE A 489 16.43 -4.05 -10.85
N GLU A 490 17.07 -5.14 -11.24
CA GLU A 490 16.53 -6.08 -12.24
C GLU A 490 15.27 -6.80 -11.74
N LEU A 491 15.26 -7.24 -10.48
CA LEU A 491 14.07 -7.84 -9.86
C LEU A 491 12.94 -6.82 -9.73
N LYS A 492 13.26 -5.56 -9.40
CA LYS A 492 12.27 -4.47 -9.37
C LYS A 492 11.70 -4.23 -10.78
N ARG A 493 12.54 -4.27 -11.81
CA ARG A 493 12.15 -4.09 -13.22
C ARG A 493 11.15 -5.17 -13.64
N GLU A 494 11.52 -6.44 -13.46
CA GLU A 494 10.66 -7.59 -13.77
C GLU A 494 9.33 -7.54 -12.97
N ALA A 495 9.41 -7.29 -11.66
CA ALA A 495 8.23 -7.23 -10.81
C ALA A 495 7.31 -6.05 -11.16
N MET A 496 7.87 -4.88 -11.47
CA MET A 496 7.11 -3.70 -11.89
C MET A 496 6.42 -3.94 -13.23
N GLU A 497 7.10 -4.55 -14.19
CA GLU A 497 6.50 -4.90 -15.48
C GLU A 497 5.32 -5.86 -15.32
N ILE A 498 5.49 -6.95 -14.55
CA ILE A 498 4.42 -7.92 -14.30
C ILE A 498 3.22 -7.26 -13.63
N TRP A 499 3.44 -6.46 -12.57
CA TRP A 499 2.37 -5.82 -11.84
C TRP A 499 1.63 -4.77 -12.66
N THR A 500 2.36 -3.83 -13.27
CA THR A 500 1.71 -2.74 -13.99
C THR A 500 1.04 -3.22 -15.27
N ASN A 501 1.59 -4.22 -15.95
CA ASN A 501 0.89 -4.87 -17.06
C ASN A 501 -0.39 -5.54 -16.58
N ALA A 502 -0.37 -6.29 -15.47
CA ALA A 502 -1.60 -6.90 -14.95
C ALA A 502 -2.71 -5.87 -14.67
N VAL A 503 -2.37 -4.72 -14.07
CA VAL A 503 -3.33 -3.63 -13.81
C VAL A 503 -3.84 -3.02 -15.12
N LEU A 504 -2.95 -2.69 -16.06
CA LEU A 504 -3.31 -2.01 -17.31
C LEU A 504 -4.02 -2.93 -18.30
N ASP A 505 -3.65 -4.22 -18.34
CA ASP A 505 -4.34 -5.24 -19.14
C ASP A 505 -5.77 -5.41 -18.65
N CYS A 506 -5.98 -5.52 -17.33
CA CYS A 506 -7.31 -5.55 -16.74
C CYS A 506 -8.13 -4.30 -17.09
N TYR A 507 -7.51 -3.10 -17.06
CA TYR A 507 -8.17 -1.86 -17.48
C TYR A 507 -8.54 -1.85 -18.97
N GLU A 508 -7.64 -2.29 -19.85
CA GLU A 508 -7.88 -2.40 -21.28
C GLU A 508 -8.96 -3.44 -21.63
N GLU A 509 -9.02 -4.55 -20.88
CA GLU A 509 -10.06 -5.57 -20.99
C GLU A 509 -11.43 -5.01 -20.61
N LEU A 510 -11.54 -4.38 -19.44
CA LEU A 510 -12.80 -3.82 -18.95
C LEU A 510 -13.29 -2.61 -19.78
N THR A 511 -12.38 -1.86 -20.42
CA THR A 511 -12.73 -0.73 -21.29
C THR A 511 -12.96 -1.13 -22.75
N GLY A 512 -12.78 -2.40 -23.11
CA GLY A 512 -12.85 -2.88 -24.50
C GLY A 512 -11.70 -2.42 -25.41
N LYS A 513 -10.73 -1.67 -24.90
CA LYS A 513 -9.53 -1.22 -25.64
C LYS A 513 -8.58 -2.37 -25.97
N SER A 514 -8.65 -3.47 -25.23
CA SER A 514 -7.87 -4.69 -25.45
C SER A 514 -8.11 -5.31 -26.82
N ALA A 515 -9.35 -5.30 -27.33
CA ALA A 515 -9.68 -5.82 -28.65
C ALA A 515 -9.03 -5.00 -29.77
N ALA A 516 -9.10 -3.66 -29.66
CA ALA A 516 -8.46 -2.76 -30.61
C ALA A 516 -6.93 -2.93 -30.62
N ARG A 517 -6.31 -3.07 -29.44
CA ARG A 517 -4.86 -3.29 -29.35
C ARG A 517 -4.42 -4.66 -29.87
N ARG A 518 -5.13 -5.73 -29.51
CA ARG A 518 -4.87 -7.08 -30.05
C ARG A 518 -5.03 -7.09 -31.58
N SER A 519 -6.00 -6.35 -32.12
CA SER A 519 -6.16 -6.17 -33.56
C SER A 519 -4.96 -5.46 -34.19
N VAL A 520 -4.44 -4.38 -33.58
CA VAL A 520 -3.26 -3.66 -34.09
C VAL A 520 -1.99 -4.50 -33.98
N GLU A 521 -1.82 -5.25 -32.89
CA GLU A 521 -0.67 -6.15 -32.70
C GLU A 521 -0.74 -7.34 -33.69
N ALA A 522 -1.93 -7.90 -33.93
CA ALA A 522 -2.14 -8.94 -34.93
C ALA A 522 -1.90 -8.43 -36.36
N GLU A 523 -2.41 -7.24 -36.71
CA GLU A 523 -2.15 -6.57 -37.99
C GLU A 523 -0.64 -6.36 -38.18
N ARG A 524 0.06 -5.86 -37.17
CA ARG A 524 1.53 -5.67 -37.24
C ARG A 524 2.29 -6.99 -37.40
N ALA A 525 1.89 -8.03 -36.68
CA ALA A 525 2.52 -9.34 -36.79
C ALA A 525 2.30 -9.96 -38.19
N LEU A 526 1.10 -9.79 -38.77
CA LEU A 526 0.78 -10.24 -40.13
C LEU A 526 1.65 -9.52 -41.17
N LEU A 527 1.77 -8.20 -41.06
CA LEU A 527 2.60 -7.40 -41.96
C LEU A 527 4.08 -7.79 -41.88
N LEU A 528 4.59 -8.08 -40.68
CA LEU A 528 5.95 -8.62 -40.50
C LEU A 528 6.13 -9.98 -41.16
N ALA A 529 5.15 -10.88 -41.04
CA ALA A 529 5.20 -12.20 -41.67
C ALA A 529 5.20 -12.10 -43.21
N ILE A 530 4.36 -11.22 -43.78
CA ILE A 530 4.32 -10.93 -45.23
C ILE A 530 5.64 -10.35 -45.72
N TYR A 531 6.20 -9.37 -45.01
CA TYR A 531 7.50 -8.77 -45.38
C TYR A 531 8.63 -9.80 -45.38
N GLN A 532 8.72 -10.62 -44.33
CA GLN A 532 9.74 -11.68 -44.22
C GLN A 532 9.59 -12.75 -45.31
N ASP A 533 8.36 -13.09 -45.68
CA ASP A 533 8.12 -14.00 -46.81
C ASP A 533 8.53 -13.36 -48.15
N ALA A 534 8.02 -12.17 -48.44
CA ALA A 534 8.26 -11.47 -49.70
C ALA A 534 9.75 -11.20 -49.97
N THR A 535 10.52 -10.80 -48.94
CA THR A 535 11.97 -10.53 -49.05
C THR A 535 12.80 -11.78 -49.37
N SER A 536 12.36 -12.95 -48.92
CA SER A 536 13.05 -14.23 -49.17
C SER A 536 12.48 -15.01 -50.37
N LEU A 537 11.36 -14.54 -50.95
CA LEU A 537 10.59 -15.29 -51.94
C LEU A 537 11.35 -15.51 -53.26
N GLN A 538 12.19 -14.58 -53.68
CA GLN A 538 12.95 -14.72 -54.92
C GLN A 538 13.97 -15.86 -54.84
N ASP A 539 14.67 -15.98 -53.71
CA ASP A 539 15.61 -17.07 -53.48
C ASP A 539 14.88 -18.40 -53.22
N ALA A 540 13.76 -18.35 -52.49
CA ALA A 540 12.89 -19.50 -52.32
C ALA A 540 12.34 -20.04 -53.66
N LYS A 541 12.01 -19.15 -54.62
CA LYS A 541 11.58 -19.52 -55.97
C LYS A 541 12.70 -20.22 -56.73
N LYS A 542 13.93 -19.69 -56.71
CA LYS A 542 15.08 -20.31 -57.38
C LYS A 542 15.33 -21.72 -56.85
N HIS A 543 15.32 -21.88 -55.52
CA HIS A 543 15.49 -23.19 -54.89
C HIS A 543 14.34 -24.14 -55.22
N ALA A 544 13.10 -23.68 -55.17
CA ALA A 544 11.92 -24.48 -55.50
C ALA A 544 11.94 -24.96 -56.96
N LEU A 545 12.43 -24.15 -57.89
CA LEU A 545 12.60 -24.54 -59.30
C LEU A 545 13.66 -25.65 -59.45
N ILE A 546 14.82 -25.48 -58.82
CA ILE A 546 15.88 -26.49 -58.84
C ILE A 546 15.39 -27.82 -58.26
N GLU A 547 14.72 -27.79 -57.11
CA GLU A 547 14.21 -29.01 -56.50
C GLU A 547 13.02 -29.63 -57.25
N LEU A 548 12.16 -28.82 -57.85
CA LEU A 548 11.09 -29.34 -58.72
C LEU A 548 11.70 -30.07 -59.92
N GLU A 549 12.75 -29.52 -60.52
CA GLU A 549 13.44 -30.14 -61.65
C GLU A 549 14.13 -31.45 -61.23
N LYS A 550 14.79 -31.47 -60.07
CA LYS A 550 15.36 -32.68 -59.51
C LYS A 550 14.30 -33.76 -59.27
N LYS A 551 13.19 -33.42 -58.61
CA LYS A 551 12.06 -34.34 -58.39
C LYS A 551 11.45 -34.85 -59.69
N ARG A 552 11.36 -34.00 -60.72
CA ARG A 552 10.92 -34.42 -62.06
C ARG A 552 11.84 -35.50 -62.62
N HIS A 553 13.16 -35.28 -62.60
CA HIS A 553 14.13 -36.26 -63.07
C HIS A 553 14.05 -37.56 -62.26
N GLU A 554 14.03 -37.48 -60.93
CA GLU A 554 13.90 -38.64 -60.04
C GLU A 554 12.62 -39.44 -60.32
N SER A 555 11.49 -38.76 -60.53
CA SER A 555 10.22 -39.42 -60.84
C SER A 555 10.24 -40.14 -62.20
N VAL A 556 10.88 -39.54 -63.22
CA VAL A 556 11.01 -40.14 -64.55
C VAL A 556 11.93 -41.37 -64.50
N ASP A 557 13.03 -41.29 -63.76
CA ASP A 557 13.96 -42.41 -63.61
C ASP A 557 13.35 -43.55 -62.79
N ALA A 558 12.58 -43.23 -61.74
CA ALA A 558 11.80 -44.21 -60.99
C ALA A 558 10.78 -44.91 -61.90
N LEU A 559 10.00 -44.15 -62.68
CA LEU A 559 9.02 -44.68 -63.62
C LEU A 559 9.69 -45.61 -64.65
N LYS A 560 10.82 -45.22 -65.25
CA LYS A 560 11.56 -46.08 -66.19
C LYS A 560 12.02 -47.38 -65.55
N LYS A 561 12.52 -47.33 -64.31
CA LYS A 561 12.99 -48.50 -63.56
C LYS A 561 11.83 -49.45 -63.25
N GLU A 562 10.69 -48.91 -62.86
CA GLU A 562 9.48 -49.69 -62.57
C GLU A 562 8.85 -50.29 -63.84
N GLU A 563 8.82 -49.55 -64.96
CA GLU A 563 8.40 -50.06 -66.26
C GLU A 563 9.32 -51.20 -66.74
N ALA A 564 10.64 -51.06 -66.58
CA ALA A 564 11.60 -52.12 -66.90
C ALA A 564 11.42 -53.37 -66.00
N MET A 565 11.16 -53.16 -64.70
CA MET A 565 10.86 -54.23 -63.75
C MET A 565 9.57 -54.96 -64.11
N LEU A 566 8.52 -54.24 -64.50
CA LEU A 566 7.26 -54.81 -64.95
C LEU A 566 7.46 -55.67 -66.21
N LEU A 567 8.20 -55.16 -67.20
CA LEU A 567 8.53 -55.90 -68.43
C LEU A 567 9.31 -57.19 -68.12
N ALA A 568 10.33 -57.11 -67.26
CA ALA A 568 11.12 -58.27 -66.86
C ALA A 568 10.26 -59.33 -66.12
N LEU A 569 9.36 -58.90 -65.22
CA LEU A 569 8.44 -59.78 -64.52
C LEU A 569 7.42 -60.44 -65.46
N MET A 570 6.89 -59.69 -66.44
CA MET A 570 5.99 -60.23 -67.45
C MET A 570 6.67 -61.27 -68.36
N GLN A 571 7.99 -61.19 -68.55
CA GLN A 571 8.77 -62.13 -69.36
C GLN A 571 9.25 -63.36 -68.59
N SER A 572 9.43 -63.26 -67.27
CA SER A 572 10.15 -64.28 -66.47
C SER A 572 9.32 -64.96 -65.37
N SER A 573 8.14 -64.44 -65.03
CA SER A 573 7.34 -64.90 -63.88
C SER A 573 5.90 -65.22 -64.24
N THR A 574 5.36 -66.31 -63.70
CA THR A 574 3.92 -66.67 -63.76
C THR A 574 3.12 -66.16 -62.56
N ASP A 575 3.77 -65.47 -61.61
CA ASP A 575 3.14 -64.93 -60.41
C ASP A 575 2.33 -63.65 -60.72
N LEU A 576 1.05 -63.86 -61.05
CA LEU A 576 0.10 -62.80 -61.40
C LEU A 576 -0.12 -61.76 -60.27
N ALA A 577 0.09 -62.14 -59.00
CA ALA A 577 -0.09 -61.22 -57.89
C ALA A 577 1.03 -60.17 -57.87
N LYS A 578 2.28 -60.59 -58.06
CA LYS A 578 3.43 -59.68 -58.18
C LYS A 578 3.33 -58.76 -59.39
N ILE A 579 2.88 -59.26 -60.54
CA ILE A 579 2.69 -58.45 -61.74
C ILE A 579 1.65 -57.34 -61.50
N ARG A 580 0.52 -57.66 -60.83
CA ARG A 580 -0.50 -56.65 -60.49
C ARG A 580 0.03 -55.59 -59.53
N GLN A 581 0.82 -55.99 -58.53
CA GLN A 581 1.42 -55.07 -57.57
C GLN A 581 2.38 -54.09 -58.26
N VAL A 582 3.31 -54.59 -59.08
CA VAL A 582 4.26 -53.73 -59.79
C VAL A 582 3.56 -52.83 -60.82
N LYS A 583 2.49 -53.32 -61.48
CA LYS A 583 1.67 -52.49 -62.36
C LYS A 583 1.00 -51.33 -61.62
N ALA A 584 0.57 -51.54 -60.38
CA ALA A 584 0.01 -50.46 -59.55
C ALA A 584 1.08 -49.40 -59.21
N TRP A 585 2.30 -49.81 -58.89
CA TRP A 585 3.42 -48.88 -58.67
C TRP A 585 3.74 -48.05 -59.91
N VAL A 586 3.81 -48.67 -61.10
CA VAL A 586 4.03 -47.95 -62.36
C VAL A 586 2.94 -46.89 -62.60
N GLU A 587 1.67 -47.22 -62.33
CA GLU A 587 0.58 -46.27 -62.48
C GLU A 587 0.67 -45.11 -61.49
N GLU A 588 1.03 -45.39 -60.23
CA GLU A 588 1.27 -44.36 -59.21
C GLU A 588 2.44 -43.44 -59.58
N SER A 589 3.58 -44.00 -59.98
CA SER A 589 4.74 -43.23 -60.45
C SER A 589 4.41 -42.40 -61.69
N ARG A 590 3.61 -42.93 -62.62
CA ARG A 590 3.15 -42.20 -63.81
C ARG A 590 2.27 -41.01 -63.42
N GLN A 591 1.37 -41.18 -62.44
CA GLN A 591 0.56 -40.09 -61.91
C GLN A 591 1.42 -39.02 -61.21
N ILE A 592 2.44 -39.41 -60.43
CA ILE A 592 3.36 -38.49 -59.76
C ILE A 592 4.16 -37.67 -60.81
N THR A 593 4.71 -38.34 -61.82
CA THR A 593 5.42 -37.67 -62.93
C THR A 593 4.51 -36.70 -63.67
N GLU A 594 3.28 -37.10 -63.97
CA GLU A 594 2.33 -36.23 -64.66
C GLU A 594 1.87 -35.06 -63.78
N GLN A 595 1.74 -35.27 -62.46
CA GLN A 595 1.44 -34.21 -61.50
C GLN A 595 2.56 -33.16 -61.46
N TYR A 596 3.83 -33.56 -61.44
CA TYR A 596 4.95 -32.63 -61.52
C TYR A 596 5.01 -31.89 -62.85
N ARG A 597 4.46 -32.46 -63.92
CA ARG A 597 4.38 -31.83 -65.24
C ARG A 597 3.23 -30.82 -65.34
N THR A 598 2.04 -31.20 -64.89
CA THR A 598 0.78 -30.47 -65.13
C THR A 598 0.40 -29.49 -64.03
N SER A 599 0.86 -29.69 -62.79
CA SER A 599 0.51 -28.86 -61.63
C SER A 599 1.72 -28.26 -60.91
N PRO A 600 2.61 -27.50 -61.62
CA PRO A 600 3.81 -26.92 -61.01
C PRO A 600 3.49 -25.89 -59.91
N ALA A 601 2.32 -25.24 -59.95
CA ALA A 601 1.93 -24.19 -59.00
C ALA A 601 1.95 -24.67 -57.54
N ASN A 602 1.25 -25.78 -57.27
CA ASN A 602 1.08 -26.29 -55.91
C ASN A 602 2.40 -26.80 -55.35
N GLU A 603 3.20 -27.48 -56.17
CA GLU A 603 4.49 -28.03 -55.73
C GLU A 603 5.55 -26.93 -55.56
N LEU A 604 5.59 -25.91 -56.44
CA LEU A 604 6.45 -24.74 -56.25
C LEU A 604 6.09 -23.97 -54.98
N SER A 605 4.80 -23.80 -54.69
CA SER A 605 4.35 -23.16 -53.45
C SER A 605 4.77 -23.98 -52.22
N ARG A 606 4.63 -25.32 -52.27
CA ARG A 606 5.06 -26.24 -51.21
C ARG A 606 6.58 -26.17 -50.98
N LEU A 607 7.38 -26.37 -52.04
CA LEU A 607 8.85 -26.41 -51.98
C LEU A 607 9.45 -25.07 -51.55
N SER A 608 8.87 -23.95 -51.99
CA SER A 608 9.35 -22.62 -51.57
C SER A 608 9.12 -22.36 -50.07
N ARG A 609 8.07 -22.92 -49.46
CA ARG A 609 7.86 -22.86 -48.00
C ARG A 609 8.79 -23.78 -47.23
N GLU A 610 9.05 -24.99 -47.75
CA GLU A 610 10.00 -25.93 -47.15
C GLU A 610 11.40 -25.31 -47.05
N TYR A 611 11.84 -24.61 -48.12
CA TYR A 611 13.10 -23.88 -48.12
C TYR A 611 13.21 -22.84 -46.99
N LYS A 612 12.14 -22.08 -46.73
CA LYS A 612 12.09 -21.10 -45.64
C LYS A 612 12.22 -21.74 -44.26
N SER A 613 11.59 -22.90 -44.07
CA SER A 613 11.71 -23.64 -42.80
C SER A 613 13.15 -24.10 -42.54
N LEU A 614 13.86 -24.53 -43.60
CA LEU A 614 15.25 -24.97 -43.53
C LEU A 614 16.24 -23.80 -43.40
N SER A 615 16.00 -22.68 -44.09
CA SER A 615 16.86 -21.49 -44.03
C SER A 615 16.77 -20.78 -42.67
N MET A 616 15.59 -20.74 -42.04
CA MET A 616 15.44 -20.25 -40.66
C MET A 616 16.20 -21.10 -39.64
N ILE A 617 16.31 -22.41 -39.84
CA ILE A 617 17.04 -23.31 -38.95
C ILE A 617 18.56 -23.10 -39.08
N MET A 618 19.06 -22.83 -40.29
CA MET A 618 20.51 -22.71 -40.55
C MET A 618 21.12 -21.32 -40.26
N VAL A 619 20.35 -20.23 -40.33
CA VAL A 619 20.88 -18.84 -40.14
C VAL A 619 20.95 -18.42 -38.65
N GLY A 620 20.54 -19.29 -37.73
CA GLY A 620 20.80 -19.10 -36.30
C GLY A 620 19.75 -18.30 -35.56
N GLY A 621 19.05 -18.99 -34.65
CA GLY A 621 18.80 -18.53 -33.28
C GLY A 621 18.00 -17.24 -33.02
N LEU A 622 17.48 -16.52 -34.01
CA LEU A 622 16.56 -15.41 -33.77
C LEU A 622 15.18 -15.99 -33.42
N ARG A 623 14.97 -16.21 -32.12
CA ARG A 623 13.65 -16.49 -31.53
C ARG A 623 12.65 -15.45 -32.02
N SER A 624 11.80 -15.83 -32.97
CA SER A 624 10.60 -15.08 -33.30
C SER A 624 9.59 -15.28 -32.17
N ASN A 625 9.74 -14.49 -31.11
CA ASN A 625 8.72 -14.37 -30.08
C ASN A 625 7.49 -13.66 -30.70
N GLY A 626 6.64 -14.42 -31.39
CA GLY A 626 5.32 -13.97 -31.86
C GLY A 626 4.94 -14.37 -33.29
N ALA A 627 5.89 -14.55 -34.21
CA ALA A 627 5.58 -14.80 -35.64
C ALA A 627 5.22 -16.26 -35.95
N SER A 628 5.50 -17.20 -35.04
CA SER A 628 5.27 -18.63 -35.24
C SER A 628 3.79 -19.07 -35.21
N LYS A 629 2.84 -18.13 -35.14
CA LYS A 629 1.39 -18.42 -35.13
C LYS A 629 0.63 -17.93 -36.37
N ILE A 630 1.26 -17.22 -37.30
CA ILE A 630 0.57 -16.68 -38.47
C ILE A 630 0.67 -17.66 -39.64
N ASP A 631 -0.48 -18.10 -40.12
CA ASP A 631 -0.63 -18.97 -41.27
C ASP A 631 -1.05 -18.13 -42.48
N LEU A 632 -0.08 -17.66 -43.27
CA LEU A 632 -0.32 -16.79 -44.44
C LEU A 632 -1.43 -17.29 -45.40
N PRO A 633 -1.56 -18.61 -45.70
CA PRO A 633 -2.73 -19.15 -46.41
C PRO A 633 -4.09 -18.73 -45.85
N THR A 634 -4.22 -18.77 -44.53
CA THR A 634 -5.47 -18.52 -43.81
C THR A 634 -5.63 -17.04 -43.48
N ASP A 635 -4.56 -16.40 -43.01
CA ASP A 635 -4.54 -15.04 -42.48
C ASP A 635 -4.36 -13.97 -43.57
N ALA A 636 -3.83 -14.33 -44.75
CA ALA A 636 -3.65 -13.44 -45.90
C ALA A 636 -3.85 -14.16 -47.25
N PRO A 637 -5.07 -14.65 -47.56
CA PRO A 637 -5.34 -15.43 -48.78
C PRO A 637 -5.03 -14.65 -50.07
N GLU A 638 -5.24 -13.33 -50.08
CA GLU A 638 -4.88 -12.48 -51.23
C GLU A 638 -3.38 -12.39 -51.47
N TYR A 639 -2.58 -12.41 -50.41
CA TYR A 639 -1.12 -12.47 -50.52
C TYR A 639 -0.69 -13.80 -51.13
N GLU A 640 -1.35 -14.90 -50.76
CA GLU A 640 -1.02 -16.23 -51.29
C GLU A 640 -1.33 -16.34 -52.80
N VAL A 641 -2.42 -15.73 -53.26
CA VAL A 641 -2.72 -15.64 -54.70
C VAL A 641 -1.62 -14.88 -55.42
N LEU A 642 -1.22 -13.72 -54.90
CA LEU A 642 -0.16 -12.90 -55.50
C LEU A 642 1.20 -13.62 -55.50
N ARG A 643 1.53 -14.30 -54.40
CA ARG A 643 2.71 -15.15 -54.23
C ARG A 643 2.74 -16.29 -55.26
N THR A 644 1.61 -16.96 -55.48
CA THR A 644 1.49 -18.05 -56.46
C THR A 644 1.71 -17.56 -57.89
N ARG A 645 1.12 -16.41 -58.26
CA ARG A 645 1.35 -15.78 -59.58
C ARG A 645 2.83 -15.47 -59.81
N PHE A 646 3.52 -14.98 -58.78
CA PHE A 646 4.97 -14.76 -58.86
C PHE A 646 5.76 -16.07 -59.02
N LEU A 647 5.43 -17.12 -58.25
CA LEU A 647 6.10 -18.42 -58.36
C LEU A 647 5.93 -19.05 -59.74
N LEU A 648 4.75 -18.89 -60.36
CA LEU A 648 4.45 -19.31 -61.72
C LEU A 648 5.06 -18.43 -62.81
N SER A 649 5.74 -17.33 -62.43
CA SER A 649 6.30 -16.34 -63.35
C SER A 649 5.26 -15.61 -64.21
N GLU A 650 4.01 -15.54 -63.75
CA GLU A 650 2.97 -14.71 -64.37
C GLU A 650 3.22 -13.21 -64.15
N ILE A 651 3.93 -12.89 -63.07
CA ILE A 651 4.41 -11.54 -62.74
C ILE A 651 5.89 -11.60 -62.36
N ASP A 652 6.62 -10.54 -62.67
CA ASP A 652 8.01 -10.35 -62.25
C ASP A 652 8.09 -9.92 -60.76
N TYR A 653 9.31 -9.92 -60.21
CA TYR A 653 9.53 -9.62 -58.79
C TYR A 653 9.26 -8.16 -58.43
N GLU A 654 9.54 -7.21 -59.32
CA GLU A 654 9.28 -5.79 -59.07
C GLU A 654 7.77 -5.50 -59.08
N THR A 655 7.04 -6.12 -60.00
CA THR A 655 5.58 -6.08 -60.05
C THR A 655 4.97 -6.70 -58.80
N PHE A 656 5.46 -7.88 -58.37
CA PHE A 656 5.05 -8.52 -57.11
C PHE A 656 5.29 -7.60 -55.91
N LYS A 657 6.50 -7.06 -55.78
CA LYS A 657 6.91 -6.18 -54.68
C LYS A 657 6.03 -4.94 -54.61
N ARG A 658 5.83 -4.24 -55.73
CA ARG A 658 4.96 -3.06 -55.82
C ARG A 658 3.52 -3.37 -55.42
N GLU A 659 2.96 -4.52 -55.85
CA GLU A 659 1.62 -4.92 -55.42
C GLU A 659 1.57 -5.22 -53.91
N VAL A 660 2.65 -5.78 -53.34
CA VAL A 660 2.74 -5.99 -51.88
C VAL A 660 2.81 -4.65 -51.12
N GLU A 661 3.65 -3.73 -51.59
CA GLU A 661 3.79 -2.37 -51.02
C GLU A 661 2.45 -1.63 -51.04
N GLN A 662 1.73 -1.69 -52.16
CA GLN A 662 0.47 -0.98 -52.33
C GLN A 662 -0.66 -1.56 -51.47
N ARG A 663 -0.82 -2.89 -51.44
CA ARG A 663 -1.95 -3.55 -50.75
C ARG A 663 -1.74 -3.65 -49.25
N TRP A 664 -0.53 -3.93 -48.79
CA TRP A 664 -0.22 -4.12 -47.37
C TRP A 664 0.55 -2.96 -46.73
N ARG A 665 0.83 -1.88 -47.48
CA ARG A 665 1.53 -0.67 -46.97
C ARG A 665 2.87 -0.97 -46.31
N ILE A 666 3.56 -1.97 -46.86
CA ILE A 666 4.88 -2.39 -46.44
C ILE A 666 5.90 -1.58 -47.23
N ASP A 667 6.96 -1.10 -46.59
CA ASP A 667 8.08 -0.44 -47.27
C ASP A 667 9.31 -1.34 -47.24
N PHE A 668 9.73 -1.83 -48.42
CA PHE A 668 10.89 -2.69 -48.55
C PHE A 668 12.23 -1.96 -48.55
N SER A 669 12.24 -0.62 -48.54
CA SER A 669 13.46 0.19 -48.42
C SER A 669 13.90 0.38 -46.96
N LEU A 670 13.02 0.08 -46.00
CA LEU A 670 13.26 0.26 -44.57
C LEU A 670 13.70 -1.04 -43.89
N MET A 671 14.56 -0.92 -42.87
CA MET A 671 14.95 -2.02 -41.98
C MET A 671 13.73 -2.50 -41.16
N SER A 672 13.75 -3.78 -40.79
CA SER A 672 12.66 -4.59 -40.21
C SER A 672 11.75 -3.93 -39.16
N ASP A 673 12.27 -3.00 -38.34
CA ASP A 673 11.50 -2.35 -37.28
C ASP A 673 10.59 -1.19 -37.77
N ARG A 674 10.73 -0.73 -39.02
CA ARG A 674 10.02 0.45 -39.57
C ARG A 674 9.20 0.15 -40.83
N ILE A 675 8.96 -1.13 -41.14
CA ILE A 675 8.36 -1.56 -42.41
C ILE A 675 6.89 -1.16 -42.60
N VAL A 676 6.16 -0.80 -41.53
CA VAL A 676 4.74 -0.45 -41.60
C VAL A 676 4.58 1.05 -41.70
N LEU A 677 4.09 1.54 -42.85
CA LEU A 677 3.82 2.96 -43.04
C LEU A 677 2.62 3.40 -42.18
N PRO A 678 2.68 4.55 -41.48
CA PRO A 678 1.56 5.03 -40.68
C PRO A 678 0.32 5.25 -41.55
N LYS A 679 -0.87 4.91 -41.02
CA LYS A 679 -2.14 5.29 -41.66
C LYS A 679 -2.16 6.82 -41.78
N THR A 680 -2.12 7.32 -43.01
CA THR A 680 -2.43 8.72 -43.30
C THR A 680 -3.85 8.98 -42.79
N SER A 681 -3.98 9.96 -41.91
CA SER A 681 -5.28 10.45 -41.43
C SER A 681 -5.98 11.16 -42.59
N GLU A 682 -6.85 10.43 -43.29
CA GLU A 682 -7.97 11.01 -44.04
C GLU A 682 -9.19 11.13 -43.13
#